data_AF-A0AAT9LL57-F1
#
_entry.id   AF-A0AAT9LL57-F1
#
_cell.length_a   1.000
_cell.length_b   1.000
_cell.length_c   1.000
_cell.angle_alpha   90.00
_cell.angle_beta   90.00
_cell.angle_gamma   90.00
#
_symmetry.space_group_name_H-M   'P 1'
#
loop_
_entity.id
_entity.type
_entity.pdbx_description
1 polymer ?
#
loop_
_entity_poly.entity_id
_entity_poly.type
_entity_poly.pdbx_seq_one_letter_code
_entity_poly.pdbx_strand_id
1 'polypeptide(L)'
;MSDIVIAITAPGNADGVRAVIEKWTTAGFLRPFLWLQDGDTERLRAEWSDGSGEIPLLEAVAAQPYGQIRLVCLLLAPAGGSPLTDELPDRSQAVREAIARRLAADQQLTVVGLVAPANGRAEVPDSVLATQWDVNAVVVDEDRLDPRHASRDITTAADLEAHAALALACAGGLWTGMVTTPFDLDGNGAGDQEPRVTLMRSYARAARHHGLHDEITRKVVTLKENPHWSADMAEAEPVDDAEHAVDRAAVEFLNGPGIRLRRTPHVPKPRRLFRMTPRQALRLLWLFIRGRVGEIQDELQVRAADAVRDQVEALTQRVTFGDGTDVVVRFDGRPLPTDVTGDPETADLAQALVDAVRRPSGRRTFPDEWHDLRGLAFGLVDAGDLPEGCTTPASGVHRQVLPPEAVSPALADFVEPTTDWLATEPDSLLSRIGRRVASDTADARAAFLDALSRVKKGVPKLEAFVDRRLWYAWLLCGLLAVVGLGVTVALHATNVLTIRNSLLVGGAVVLCFLLASAVIGFLHLRKQFQAAHRSNLAWAAYENARAAAEHEAEELVRLSAAVGEFSDWAAVIGWIVHQGPVSDDQLPPDPVDLATMTRPWAFGVAEAVVDDQRLGHLAARVGRRCLRPGWLSALYTRTSSQVMTQVAFDRGLGPEAPDPVPEVDSTARRRLCAELVDGLALRSFTAEIQAVTVDQTAGMALSDLFSGVQPPAASSIPIADFLDAVGGGGESSFNRRLWTAESGFPDVPVVPVTWTSALADPRADEGGPVWLCPDEKTITALAVRVEVSAPVRWSELAVFRQEKADVEVEPFDPDGGIG
;
A
#
# COMPACT_ATOMS: atom_id res chain seq x y z
N MET A 1 -29.66 14.42 5.59
CA MET A 1 -30.12 13.26 6.39
C MET A 1 -30.79 12.30 5.42
N SER A 2 -30.71 11.00 5.66
CA SER A 2 -31.39 9.99 4.82
C SER A 2 -32.90 10.00 5.05
N ASP A 3 -33.66 9.55 4.06
CA ASP A 3 -35.08 9.26 4.21
C ASP A 3 -35.29 7.75 4.15
N ILE A 4 -36.26 7.26 4.91
CA ILE A 4 -36.66 5.85 4.90
C ILE A 4 -38.01 5.73 4.21
N VAL A 5 -38.13 4.81 3.26
CA VAL A 5 -39.40 4.51 2.60
C VAL A 5 -39.85 3.11 2.99
N ILE A 6 -41.12 3.01 3.37
CA ILE A 6 -41.77 1.77 3.78
C ILE A 6 -42.97 1.56 2.87
N ALA A 7 -42.97 0.50 2.07
CA ALA A 7 -44.10 0.10 1.25
C ALA A 7 -44.92 -0.97 1.98
N ILE A 8 -46.25 -0.83 1.96
CA ILE A 8 -47.18 -1.83 2.51
C ILE A 8 -48.27 -2.09 1.47
N THR A 9 -48.73 -3.34 1.40
CA THR A 9 -49.76 -3.74 0.45
C THR A 9 -50.86 -4.55 1.12
N ALA A 10 -52.01 -4.67 0.47
CA ALA A 10 -53.02 -5.63 0.88
C ALA A 10 -52.50 -7.07 0.66
N PRO A 11 -52.86 -8.05 1.51
CA PRO A 11 -52.37 -9.42 1.38
C PRO A 11 -52.66 -10.03 0.01
N GLY A 12 -51.65 -10.67 -0.59
CA GLY A 12 -51.77 -11.44 -1.83
C GLY A 12 -52.02 -10.66 -3.12
N ASN A 13 -51.91 -9.32 -3.11
CA ASN A 13 -52.28 -8.47 -4.25
C ASN A 13 -51.11 -7.66 -4.84
N ALA A 14 -49.85 -7.91 -4.45
CA ALA A 14 -48.74 -7.06 -4.87
C ALA A 14 -47.39 -7.77 -5.12
N ASP A 15 -47.34 -9.10 -5.10
CA ASP A 15 -46.09 -9.85 -5.34
C ASP A 15 -45.46 -9.50 -6.71
N GLY A 16 -46.29 -9.27 -7.74
CA GLY A 16 -45.81 -8.84 -9.05
C GLY A 16 -45.19 -7.44 -9.04
N VAL A 17 -45.80 -6.48 -8.32
CA VAL A 17 -45.24 -5.13 -8.15
C VAL A 17 -43.91 -5.19 -7.42
N ARG A 18 -43.86 -5.97 -6.33
CA ARG A 18 -42.64 -6.20 -5.56
C ARG A 18 -41.53 -6.75 -6.44
N ALA A 19 -41.80 -7.79 -7.23
CA ALA A 19 -40.82 -8.39 -8.14
C ALA A 19 -40.32 -7.40 -9.22
N VAL A 20 -41.20 -6.51 -9.71
CA VAL A 20 -40.78 -5.44 -10.64
C VAL A 20 -39.85 -4.45 -9.96
N ILE A 21 -40.18 -3.98 -8.76
CA ILE A 21 -39.38 -3.03 -8.01
C ILE A 21 -38.04 -3.63 -7.54
N GLU A 22 -38.00 -4.89 -7.12
CA GLU A 22 -36.76 -5.60 -6.78
C GLU A 22 -35.81 -5.67 -7.98
N LYS A 23 -36.35 -5.92 -9.19
CA LYS A 23 -35.55 -5.86 -10.43
C LYS A 23 -35.02 -4.47 -10.71
N TRP A 24 -35.82 -3.43 -10.51
CA TRP A 24 -35.36 -2.04 -10.70
C TRP A 24 -34.34 -1.61 -9.64
N THR A 25 -34.48 -2.10 -8.40
CA THR A 25 -33.51 -1.90 -7.31
C THR A 25 -32.20 -2.60 -7.64
N THR A 26 -32.26 -3.88 -8.05
CA THR A 26 -31.08 -4.65 -8.51
C THR A 26 -30.38 -3.99 -9.69
N ALA A 27 -31.15 -3.33 -10.57
CA ALA A 27 -30.60 -2.58 -11.70
C ALA A 27 -29.98 -1.22 -11.31
N GLY A 28 -30.08 -0.79 -10.05
CA GLY A 28 -29.56 0.49 -9.56
C GLY A 28 -30.40 1.71 -9.97
N PHE A 29 -31.68 1.52 -10.30
CA PHE A 29 -32.60 2.63 -10.59
C PHE A 29 -33.27 3.19 -9.34
N LEU A 30 -33.46 2.33 -8.33
CA LEU A 30 -34.13 2.66 -7.08
C LEU A 30 -33.18 2.44 -5.90
N ARG A 31 -33.28 3.30 -4.89
CA ARG A 31 -32.62 3.10 -3.60
C ARG A 31 -33.23 1.92 -2.84
N PRO A 32 -32.45 1.21 -2.00
CA PRO A 32 -33.00 0.20 -1.10
C PRO A 32 -34.09 0.80 -0.20
N PHE A 33 -35.19 0.08 -0.03
CA PHE A 33 -36.30 0.47 0.84
C PHE A 33 -36.90 -0.76 1.54
N LEU A 34 -37.80 -0.51 2.49
CA LEU A 34 -38.41 -1.56 3.30
C LEU A 34 -39.76 -1.97 2.73
N TRP A 35 -39.92 -3.26 2.42
CA TRP A 35 -41.20 -3.87 2.07
C TRP A 35 -41.79 -4.59 3.28
N LEU A 36 -42.95 -4.14 3.76
CA LEU A 36 -43.60 -4.74 4.93
C LEU A 36 -44.18 -6.11 4.57
N GLN A 37 -43.78 -7.17 5.28
CA GLN A 37 -44.29 -8.52 5.08
C GLN A 37 -45.69 -8.69 5.66
N ASP A 38 -46.49 -9.55 5.04
CA ASP A 38 -47.78 -9.99 5.58
C ASP A 38 -47.58 -10.75 6.89
N GLY A 39 -48.22 -10.28 7.95
CA GLY A 39 -47.99 -10.82 9.28
C GLY A 39 -48.81 -10.12 10.37
N ASP A 40 -48.63 -10.61 11.59
CA ASP A 40 -49.27 -10.06 12.78
C ASP A 40 -48.86 -8.60 13.01
N THR A 41 -49.85 -7.73 13.20
CA THR A 41 -49.66 -6.31 13.55
C THR A 41 -48.82 -6.10 14.81
N GLU A 42 -48.73 -7.08 15.71
CA GLU A 42 -47.86 -7.03 16.89
C GLU A 42 -46.38 -7.18 16.56
N ARG A 43 -46.04 -7.82 15.43
CA ARG A 43 -44.67 -8.12 15.00
C ARG A 43 -44.44 -7.68 13.56
N LEU A 44 -44.42 -6.38 13.35
CA LEU A 44 -44.11 -5.77 12.07
C LEU A 44 -42.69 -6.16 11.61
N ARG A 45 -42.62 -6.99 10.56
CA ARG A 45 -41.38 -7.41 9.91
C ARG A 45 -41.34 -6.84 8.49
N ALA A 46 -40.17 -6.39 8.07
CA ALA A 46 -39.95 -5.84 6.75
C ALA A 46 -38.74 -6.53 6.11
N GLU A 47 -38.69 -6.50 4.79
CA GLU A 47 -37.57 -7.01 4.02
C GLU A 47 -37.00 -5.87 3.19
N TRP A 48 -35.67 -5.81 3.08
CA TRP A 48 -35.03 -4.84 2.19
C TRP A 48 -35.21 -5.27 0.73
N SER A 49 -35.50 -4.30 -0.14
CA SER A 49 -35.73 -4.52 -1.56
C SER A 49 -34.52 -4.99 -2.36
N ASP A 50 -33.32 -4.96 -1.76
CA ASP A 50 -32.08 -5.49 -2.31
C ASP A 50 -31.85 -6.98 -1.95
N GLY A 51 -32.77 -7.58 -1.18
CA GLY A 51 -32.67 -8.97 -0.74
C GLY A 51 -31.72 -9.20 0.43
N SER A 52 -31.32 -8.16 1.17
CA SER A 52 -30.43 -8.29 2.34
C SER A 52 -31.06 -9.07 3.52
N GLY A 53 -32.32 -9.47 3.40
CA GLY A 53 -33.05 -10.32 4.35
C GLY A 53 -34.11 -9.58 5.16
N GLU A 54 -34.86 -10.37 5.91
CA GLU A 54 -35.97 -9.90 6.74
C GLU A 54 -35.49 -9.37 8.10
N ILE A 55 -36.02 -8.23 8.52
CA ILE A 55 -35.64 -7.49 9.73
C ILE A 55 -36.90 -6.95 10.44
N PRO A 56 -36.93 -6.88 11.79
CA PRO A 56 -38.01 -6.18 12.49
C PRO A 56 -38.08 -4.70 12.06
N LEU A 57 -39.27 -4.20 11.71
CA LEU A 57 -39.44 -2.86 11.14
C LEU A 57 -38.80 -1.75 12.00
N LEU A 58 -39.04 -1.80 13.31
CA LEU A 58 -38.50 -0.79 14.24
C LEU A 58 -36.99 -0.87 14.40
N GLU A 59 -36.39 -2.05 14.21
CA GLU A 59 -34.94 -2.22 14.23
C GLU A 59 -34.31 -1.64 12.96
N ALA A 60 -34.92 -1.89 11.79
CA ALA A 60 -34.49 -1.31 10.52
C ALA A 60 -34.54 0.22 10.53
N VAL A 61 -35.64 0.78 11.03
CA VAL A 61 -35.79 2.24 11.16
C VAL A 61 -34.76 2.82 12.14
N ALA A 62 -34.50 2.15 13.27
CA ALA A 62 -33.52 2.62 14.26
C ALA A 62 -32.06 2.48 13.81
N ALA A 63 -31.75 1.63 12.82
CA ALA A 63 -30.40 1.37 12.36
C ALA A 63 -29.76 2.52 11.56
N GLN A 64 -30.57 3.45 11.04
CA GLN A 64 -30.11 4.55 10.19
C GLN A 64 -30.59 5.89 10.75
N PRO A 65 -29.76 6.96 10.71
CA PRO A 65 -30.24 8.30 11.00
C PRO A 65 -31.19 8.75 9.88
N TYR A 66 -32.38 9.25 10.22
CA TYR A 66 -33.34 9.75 9.23
C TYR A 66 -34.00 11.06 9.64
N GLY A 67 -34.33 11.88 8.64
CA GLY A 67 -35.14 13.08 8.80
C GLY A 67 -36.61 12.85 8.49
N GLN A 68 -36.90 11.97 7.52
CA GLN A 68 -38.26 11.69 7.07
C GLN A 68 -38.48 10.18 6.87
N ILE A 69 -39.68 9.71 7.23
CA ILE A 69 -40.21 8.40 6.88
C ILE A 69 -41.41 8.57 5.95
N ARG A 70 -41.44 7.85 4.84
CA ARG A 70 -42.57 7.79 3.91
C ARG A 70 -43.20 6.40 3.98
N LEU A 71 -44.45 6.33 4.42
CA LEU A 71 -45.24 5.11 4.46
C LEU A 71 -46.19 5.11 3.26
N VAL A 72 -45.90 4.29 2.25
CA VAL A 72 -46.73 4.20 1.03
C VAL A 72 -47.58 2.94 1.09
N CYS A 73 -48.90 3.11 1.12
CA CYS A 73 -49.89 2.04 1.19
C CYS A 73 -50.45 1.77 -0.22
N LEU A 74 -49.95 0.74 -0.89
CA LEU A 74 -50.31 0.42 -2.26
C LEU A 74 -51.48 -0.57 -2.33
N LEU A 75 -52.49 -0.21 -3.12
CA LEU A 75 -53.66 -1.03 -3.44
C LEU A 75 -53.78 -1.21 -4.97
N LEU A 76 -53.78 -2.45 -5.44
CA LEU A 76 -54.06 -2.77 -6.84
C LEU A 76 -55.55 -3.08 -7.04
N ALA A 77 -56.16 -2.49 -8.06
CA ALA A 77 -57.54 -2.74 -8.44
C ALA A 77 -57.64 -3.33 -9.86
N PRO A 78 -57.39 -4.64 -10.02
CA PRO A 78 -57.42 -5.30 -11.33
C PRO A 78 -58.84 -5.38 -11.92
N ALA A 79 -58.92 -5.38 -13.25
CA ALA A 79 -60.18 -5.51 -13.98
C ALA A 79 -60.85 -6.85 -13.66
N GLY A 80 -62.11 -6.81 -13.19
CA GLY A 80 -62.87 -8.01 -12.84
C GLY A 80 -62.39 -8.78 -11.60
N GLY A 81 -61.45 -8.22 -10.81
CA GLY A 81 -60.96 -8.86 -9.58
C GLY A 81 -61.96 -8.83 -8.41
N SER A 82 -61.66 -9.58 -7.36
CA SER A 82 -62.39 -9.58 -6.09
C SER A 82 -62.64 -8.17 -5.53
N PRO A 83 -63.62 -8.00 -4.64
CA PRO A 83 -63.78 -6.75 -3.88
C PRO A 83 -62.45 -6.35 -3.24
N LEU A 84 -62.13 -5.05 -3.28
CA LEU A 84 -60.96 -4.54 -2.60
C LEU A 84 -61.16 -4.71 -1.09
N THR A 85 -60.08 -4.99 -0.36
CA THR A 85 -60.14 -5.25 1.08
C THR A 85 -60.00 -3.95 1.86
N ASP A 86 -60.77 -3.80 2.92
CA ASP A 86 -60.71 -2.64 3.83
C ASP A 86 -59.61 -2.79 4.90
N GLU A 87 -58.82 -3.87 4.83
CA GLU A 87 -57.80 -4.19 5.84
C GLU A 87 -56.57 -3.28 5.75
N LEU A 88 -56.29 -2.72 4.56
CA LEU A 88 -55.11 -1.90 4.31
C LEU A 88 -55.12 -0.57 5.12
N PRO A 89 -56.23 0.19 5.16
CA PRO A 89 -56.42 1.31 6.09
C PRO A 89 -56.08 0.98 7.55
N ASP A 90 -56.65 -0.09 8.10
CA ASP A 90 -56.43 -0.48 9.51
C ASP A 90 -54.98 -0.89 9.76
N ARG A 91 -54.40 -1.68 8.85
CA ARG A 91 -52.99 -2.10 8.92
C ARG A 91 -52.05 -0.91 8.84
N SER A 92 -52.30 0.03 7.93
CA SER A 92 -51.48 1.24 7.78
C SER A 92 -51.54 2.12 9.03
N GLN A 93 -52.69 2.21 9.68
CA GLN A 93 -52.87 2.94 10.92
C GLN A 93 -52.06 2.30 12.05
N ALA A 94 -52.10 0.97 12.17
CA ALA A 94 -51.29 0.25 13.16
C ALA A 94 -49.78 0.49 12.96
N VAL A 95 -49.30 0.48 11.71
CA VAL A 95 -47.90 0.77 11.36
C VAL A 95 -47.56 2.23 11.66
N ARG A 96 -48.43 3.18 11.28
CA ARG A 96 -48.27 4.61 11.55
C ARG A 96 -48.11 4.85 13.06
N GLU A 97 -48.99 4.28 13.88
CA GLU A 97 -48.92 4.42 15.34
C GLU A 97 -47.65 3.80 15.93
N ALA A 98 -47.21 2.66 15.41
CA ALA A 98 -45.97 2.02 15.84
C ALA A 98 -44.75 2.90 15.58
N ILE A 99 -44.66 3.52 14.40
CA ILE A 99 -43.58 4.43 14.03
C ILE A 99 -43.68 5.75 14.79
N ALA A 100 -44.86 6.38 14.82
CA ALA A 100 -45.08 7.70 15.43
C ALA A 100 -44.71 7.75 16.92
N ARG A 101 -44.91 6.64 17.66
CA ARG A 101 -44.48 6.52 19.06
C ARG A 101 -42.95 6.61 19.27
N ARG A 102 -42.16 6.51 18.21
CA ARG A 102 -40.69 6.48 18.23
C ARG A 102 -40.03 7.67 17.53
N LEU A 103 -40.81 8.51 16.85
CA LEU A 103 -40.28 9.68 16.14
C LEU A 103 -39.78 10.73 17.13
N ALA A 104 -38.62 11.32 16.82
CA ALA A 104 -38.16 12.54 17.48
C ALA A 104 -38.95 13.77 16.95
N ALA A 105 -38.85 14.89 17.66
CA ALA A 105 -39.62 16.10 17.34
C ALA A 105 -39.27 16.74 15.98
N ASP A 106 -38.07 16.45 15.45
CA ASP A 106 -37.56 16.91 14.17
C ASP A 106 -37.77 15.91 13.03
N GLN A 107 -38.33 14.73 13.31
CA GLN A 107 -38.60 13.70 12.32
C GLN A 107 -40.04 13.77 11.81
N GLN A 108 -40.22 13.56 10.50
CA GLN A 108 -41.53 13.57 9.85
C GLN A 108 -41.94 12.19 9.39
N LEU A 109 -43.25 11.90 9.47
CA LEU A 109 -43.87 10.70 8.90
C LEU A 109 -45.00 11.12 7.97
N THR A 110 -44.87 10.79 6.70
CA THR A 110 -45.87 11.03 5.66
C THR A 110 -46.50 9.70 5.26
N VAL A 111 -47.82 9.62 5.26
CA VAL A 111 -48.58 8.43 4.86
C VAL A 111 -49.33 8.69 3.56
N VAL A 112 -48.98 7.97 2.50
CA VAL A 112 -49.56 8.10 1.17
C VAL A 112 -50.32 6.81 0.83
N GLY A 113 -51.63 6.92 0.68
CA GLY A 113 -52.45 5.88 0.07
C GLY A 113 -52.34 5.93 -1.44
N LEU A 114 -51.91 4.85 -2.08
CA LEU A 114 -51.73 4.78 -3.52
C LEU A 114 -52.64 3.71 -4.11
N VAL A 115 -53.66 4.12 -4.86
CA VAL A 115 -54.60 3.23 -5.53
C VAL A 115 -54.28 3.17 -7.02
N ALA A 116 -53.94 1.99 -7.52
CA ALA A 116 -53.65 1.75 -8.94
C ALA A 116 -54.75 0.88 -9.58
N PRO A 117 -55.70 1.49 -10.31
CA PRO A 117 -56.73 0.76 -11.05
C PRO A 117 -56.27 0.31 -12.44
N ALA A 118 -56.73 -0.86 -12.87
CA ALA A 118 -56.72 -1.25 -14.28
C ALA A 118 -57.94 -0.65 -15.01
N ASN A 119 -57.83 -0.45 -16.32
CA ASN A 119 -58.96 0.00 -17.11
C ASN A 119 -60.08 -1.05 -17.09
N GLY A 120 -61.32 -0.59 -16.96
CA GLY A 120 -62.51 -1.43 -16.87
C GLY A 120 -62.79 -1.96 -15.46
N ARG A 121 -62.03 -1.53 -14.45
CA ARG A 121 -62.43 -1.70 -13.05
C ARG A 121 -63.72 -0.90 -12.82
N ALA A 122 -64.79 -1.59 -12.47
CA ALA A 122 -66.10 -0.97 -12.29
C ALA A 122 -66.22 -0.17 -10.99
N GLU A 123 -65.53 -0.59 -9.91
CA GLU A 123 -65.71 -0.03 -8.57
C GLU A 123 -64.41 -0.07 -7.72
N VAL A 124 -64.12 1.05 -7.05
CA VAL A 124 -63.20 1.16 -5.90
C VAL A 124 -64.06 1.68 -4.75
N PRO A 125 -64.24 0.92 -3.66
CA PRO A 125 -65.07 1.36 -2.54
C PRO A 125 -64.47 2.55 -1.78
N ASP A 126 -65.30 3.48 -1.29
CA ASP A 126 -64.86 4.58 -0.41
C ASP A 126 -64.12 4.06 0.84
N SER A 127 -64.46 2.86 1.30
CA SER A 127 -63.87 2.22 2.48
C SER A 127 -62.38 1.91 2.32
N VAL A 128 -61.84 1.85 1.09
CA VAL A 128 -60.40 1.67 0.87
C VAL A 128 -59.62 2.98 0.90
N LEU A 129 -60.31 4.12 0.92
CA LEU A 129 -59.70 5.44 1.07
C LEU A 129 -59.72 5.86 2.54
N ALA A 130 -58.54 5.89 3.13
CA ALA A 130 -58.39 6.23 4.51
C ALA A 130 -58.38 7.75 4.69
N THR A 131 -59.28 8.28 5.52
CA THR A 131 -59.25 9.70 5.94
C THR A 131 -58.03 9.99 6.82
N GLN A 132 -57.44 8.96 7.42
CA GLN A 132 -56.20 9.05 8.18
C GLN A 132 -54.95 9.13 7.29
N TRP A 133 -55.00 8.87 5.99
CA TRP A 133 -53.83 9.09 5.15
C TRP A 133 -53.63 10.58 4.90
N ASP A 134 -52.37 11.01 4.84
CA ASP A 134 -52.07 12.42 4.59
C ASP A 134 -52.43 12.75 3.13
N VAL A 135 -52.26 11.79 2.21
CA VAL A 135 -52.71 11.90 0.81
C VAL A 135 -53.34 10.59 0.34
N ASN A 136 -54.49 10.67 -0.33
CA ASN A 136 -55.06 9.59 -1.14
C ASN A 136 -54.74 9.86 -2.62
N ALA A 137 -53.76 9.17 -3.20
CA ALA A 137 -53.36 9.28 -4.59
C ALA A 137 -53.98 8.16 -5.43
N VAL A 138 -54.71 8.52 -6.49
CA VAL A 138 -55.25 7.58 -7.47
C VAL A 138 -54.46 7.69 -8.76
N VAL A 139 -53.83 6.58 -9.14
CA VAL A 139 -53.04 6.50 -10.37
C VAL A 139 -54.01 6.44 -11.56
N VAL A 140 -53.75 7.23 -12.60
CA VAL A 140 -54.55 7.17 -13.83
C VAL A 140 -54.37 5.80 -14.49
N ASP A 141 -55.46 5.19 -14.95
CA ASP A 141 -55.52 3.87 -15.61
C ASP A 141 -55.01 3.87 -17.08
N GLU A 142 -54.19 4.86 -17.41
CA GLU A 142 -53.57 5.07 -18.72
C GLU A 142 -52.07 5.13 -18.59
N ASP A 143 -51.41 4.46 -19.51
CA ASP A 143 -49.97 4.49 -19.70
C ASP A 143 -49.62 5.27 -20.98
N ARG A 144 -48.56 6.08 -20.94
CA ARG A 144 -48.14 6.94 -22.05
C ARG A 144 -46.63 6.97 -22.07
N LEU A 145 -46.04 6.92 -23.26
CA LEU A 145 -44.59 7.07 -23.39
C LEU A 145 -44.13 8.39 -22.75
N ASP A 146 -44.72 9.51 -23.13
CA ASP A 146 -44.50 10.83 -22.52
C ASP A 146 -45.79 11.68 -22.60
N PRO A 147 -45.82 12.90 -22.03
CA PRO A 147 -47.02 13.74 -22.01
C PRO A 147 -47.60 14.08 -23.39
N ARG A 148 -46.81 14.00 -24.46
CA ARG A 148 -47.22 14.33 -25.84
C ARG A 148 -47.75 13.12 -26.61
N HIS A 149 -47.52 11.91 -26.11
CA HIS A 149 -47.95 10.68 -26.79
C HIS A 149 -49.37 10.26 -26.41
N ALA A 150 -50.01 9.50 -27.30
CA ALA A 150 -51.33 8.94 -27.07
C ALA A 150 -51.32 7.93 -25.91
N SER A 151 -52.42 7.91 -25.14
CA SER A 151 -52.64 6.92 -24.09
C SER A 151 -52.78 5.52 -24.65
N ARG A 152 -52.25 4.56 -23.89
CA ARG A 152 -52.62 3.16 -23.93
C ARG A 152 -53.33 2.81 -22.64
N ASP A 153 -54.38 2.01 -22.75
CA ASP A 153 -55.11 1.50 -21.60
C ASP A 153 -54.37 0.34 -20.91
N ILE A 154 -54.46 0.30 -19.58
CA ILE A 154 -53.88 -0.77 -18.76
C ILE A 154 -54.90 -1.90 -18.65
N THR A 155 -54.70 -2.96 -19.45
CA THR A 155 -55.67 -4.06 -19.57
C THR A 155 -55.18 -5.40 -19.03
N THR A 156 -53.87 -5.56 -18.82
CA THR A 156 -53.28 -6.80 -18.32
C THR A 156 -52.77 -6.63 -16.89
N ALA A 157 -52.71 -7.74 -16.14
CA ALA A 157 -52.16 -7.74 -14.77
C ALA A 157 -50.70 -7.28 -14.74
N ALA A 158 -49.89 -7.75 -15.71
CA ALA A 158 -48.48 -7.35 -15.81
C ALA A 158 -48.31 -5.86 -16.13
N ASP A 159 -49.16 -5.30 -17.01
CA ASP A 159 -49.16 -3.85 -17.28
C ASP A 159 -49.54 -3.07 -16.00
N LEU A 160 -50.55 -3.54 -15.25
CA LEU A 160 -50.96 -2.93 -13.99
C LEU A 160 -49.86 -2.97 -12.93
N GLU A 161 -49.19 -4.11 -12.76
CA GLU A 161 -48.10 -4.27 -11.81
C GLU A 161 -46.93 -3.33 -12.11
N ALA A 162 -46.54 -3.24 -13.39
CA ALA A 162 -45.45 -2.38 -13.82
C ALA A 162 -45.82 -0.89 -13.67
N HIS A 163 -47.07 -0.52 -13.96
CA HIS A 163 -47.58 0.84 -13.79
C HIS A 163 -47.68 1.24 -12.32
N ALA A 164 -48.17 0.35 -11.46
CA ALA A 164 -48.22 0.54 -10.03
C ALA A 164 -46.81 0.64 -9.41
N ALA A 165 -45.85 -0.15 -9.90
CA ALA A 165 -44.45 -0.06 -9.49
C ALA A 165 -43.86 1.33 -9.78
N LEU A 166 -44.12 1.88 -10.97
CA LEU A 166 -43.70 3.24 -11.34
C LEU A 166 -44.35 4.29 -10.43
N ALA A 167 -45.65 4.18 -10.19
CA ALA A 167 -46.36 5.10 -9.30
C ALA A 167 -45.84 5.03 -7.86
N LEU A 168 -45.58 3.82 -7.34
CA LEU A 168 -45.00 3.59 -6.02
C LEU A 168 -43.59 4.19 -5.91
N ALA A 169 -42.76 3.99 -6.94
CA ALA A 169 -41.42 4.57 -6.98
C ALA A 169 -41.44 6.11 -6.96
N CYS A 170 -42.35 6.72 -7.71
CA CYS A 170 -42.54 8.16 -7.73
C CYS A 170 -43.12 8.72 -6.41
N ALA A 171 -44.17 8.09 -5.88
CA ALA A 171 -44.86 8.53 -4.67
C ALA A 171 -44.00 8.37 -3.42
N GLY A 172 -43.23 7.28 -3.34
CA GLY A 172 -42.31 7.04 -2.24
C GLY A 172 -40.97 7.76 -2.38
N GLY A 173 -40.67 8.35 -3.55
CA GLY A 173 -39.34 8.87 -3.84
C GLY A 173 -38.28 7.77 -3.79
N LEU A 174 -38.57 6.60 -4.36
CA LEU A 174 -37.63 5.46 -4.38
C LEU A 174 -36.51 5.66 -5.40
N TRP A 175 -36.66 6.57 -6.33
CA TRP A 175 -35.67 6.88 -7.35
C TRP A 175 -34.33 7.33 -6.74
N THR A 176 -33.22 6.79 -7.26
CA THR A 176 -31.88 7.19 -6.81
C THR A 176 -31.69 8.70 -6.99
N GLY A 177 -31.32 9.40 -5.90
CA GLY A 177 -31.15 10.86 -5.89
C GLY A 177 -32.43 11.68 -5.67
N MET A 178 -33.61 11.07 -5.63
CA MET A 178 -34.86 11.76 -5.33
C MET A 178 -35.03 11.96 -3.82
N VAL A 179 -34.79 13.20 -3.37
CA VAL A 179 -34.85 13.59 -1.94
C VAL A 179 -36.23 14.08 -1.50
N THR A 180 -37.09 14.45 -2.44
CA THR A 180 -38.45 14.95 -2.17
C THR A 180 -39.46 14.30 -3.10
N THR A 181 -40.71 14.24 -2.65
CA THR A 181 -41.85 13.73 -3.40
C THR A 181 -42.92 14.83 -3.50
N PRO A 182 -43.88 14.74 -4.45
CA PRO A 182 -44.94 15.74 -4.54
C PRO A 182 -45.84 15.75 -3.30
N PHE A 183 -45.76 14.72 -2.44
CA PHE A 183 -46.60 14.53 -1.28
C PHE A 183 -45.92 14.93 0.05
N ASP A 184 -44.67 15.36 0.02
CA ASP A 184 -43.95 15.79 1.23
C ASP A 184 -44.40 17.17 1.73
N LEU A 185 -44.96 17.99 0.83
CA LEU A 185 -45.29 19.40 1.11
C LEU A 185 -46.70 19.57 1.71
N ASP A 186 -47.57 18.57 1.55
CA ASP A 186 -48.97 18.62 1.97
C ASP A 186 -49.14 18.03 3.38
N GLY A 187 -48.53 18.67 4.38
CA GLY A 187 -48.72 18.32 5.81
C GLY A 187 -50.11 18.65 6.37
N ASN A 188 -51.03 19.16 5.54
CA ASN A 188 -52.40 19.42 5.92
C ASN A 188 -53.24 18.15 5.74
N GLY A 189 -53.10 17.22 6.70
CA GLY A 189 -53.94 16.03 6.78
C GLY A 189 -55.41 16.41 6.59
N ALA A 190 -56.17 15.55 5.89
CA ALA A 190 -57.56 15.75 5.57
C ALA A 190 -58.41 15.89 6.85
N GLY A 191 -58.58 17.12 7.33
CA GLY A 191 -59.50 17.45 8.43
C GLY A 191 -60.98 17.42 8.04
N ASP A 192 -61.29 16.92 6.84
CA ASP A 192 -62.63 16.85 6.28
C ASP A 192 -63.24 15.45 6.47
N GLN A 193 -64.57 15.38 6.59
CA GLN A 193 -65.30 14.11 6.73
C GLN A 193 -65.30 13.25 5.45
N GLU A 194 -64.83 13.77 4.32
CA GLU A 194 -64.76 13.07 3.03
C GLU A 194 -63.28 12.95 2.60
N PRO A 195 -62.82 11.75 2.17
CA PRO A 195 -61.45 11.58 1.69
C PRO A 195 -61.23 12.45 0.45
N ARG A 196 -60.20 13.30 0.51
CA ARG A 196 -59.76 14.08 -0.64
C ARG A 196 -58.78 13.25 -1.46
N VAL A 197 -59.01 13.20 -2.76
CA VAL A 197 -58.23 12.39 -3.69
C VAL A 197 -57.43 13.26 -4.64
N THR A 198 -56.20 12.85 -4.88
CA THR A 198 -55.30 13.45 -5.86
C THR A 198 -55.10 12.47 -7.01
N LEU A 199 -55.42 12.89 -8.23
CA LEU A 199 -55.07 12.10 -9.42
C LEU A 199 -53.57 12.21 -9.66
N MET A 200 -52.92 11.08 -9.93
CA MET A 200 -51.49 10.98 -10.15
C MET A 200 -51.19 10.30 -11.48
N ARG A 201 -50.26 10.89 -12.24
CA ARG A 201 -49.63 10.25 -13.40
C ARG A 201 -48.12 10.34 -13.25
N SER A 202 -47.41 9.26 -13.60
CA SER A 202 -45.97 9.15 -13.42
C SER A 202 -45.28 8.89 -14.74
N TYR A 203 -44.12 9.51 -14.93
CA TYR A 203 -43.22 9.30 -16.05
C TYR A 203 -41.79 9.20 -15.51
N ALA A 204 -41.00 8.29 -16.08
CA ALA A 204 -39.59 8.17 -15.74
C ALA A 204 -38.75 7.89 -16.99
N ARG A 205 -37.54 8.45 -17.00
CA ARG A 205 -36.48 8.14 -17.96
C ARG A 205 -35.20 7.91 -17.20
N ALA A 206 -34.67 6.70 -17.27
CA ALA A 206 -33.41 6.34 -16.64
C ALA A 206 -32.38 5.93 -17.71
N ALA A 207 -31.27 6.64 -17.78
CA ALA A 207 -30.12 6.24 -18.55
C ALA A 207 -29.08 5.64 -17.59
N ARG A 208 -28.69 4.39 -17.83
CA ARG A 208 -27.78 3.63 -16.98
C ARG A 208 -26.47 3.40 -17.72
N HIS A 209 -25.35 3.73 -17.11
CA HIS A 209 -24.05 3.17 -17.51
C HIS A 209 -23.61 2.19 -16.45
N HIS A 210 -23.37 0.94 -16.83
CA HIS A 210 -22.74 -0.01 -15.93
C HIS A 210 -21.23 0.15 -16.00
N GLY A 211 -20.57 0.33 -14.86
CA GLY A 211 -19.12 0.22 -14.80
C GLY A 211 -18.35 1.37 -15.45
N LEU A 212 -18.91 2.58 -15.63
CA LEU A 212 -18.14 3.71 -16.16
C LEU A 212 -16.87 3.95 -15.33
N HIS A 213 -17.00 3.88 -14.00
CA HIS A 213 -15.86 4.01 -13.10
C HIS A 213 -14.85 2.88 -13.30
N ASP A 214 -15.31 1.65 -13.51
CA ASP A 214 -14.46 0.49 -13.75
C ASP A 214 -13.78 0.57 -15.13
N GLU A 215 -14.45 1.10 -16.16
CA GLU A 215 -13.89 1.37 -17.49
C GLU A 215 -12.86 2.48 -17.47
N ILE A 216 -13.14 3.61 -16.80
CA ILE A 216 -12.17 4.69 -16.60
C ILE A 216 -10.97 4.15 -15.84
N THR A 217 -11.19 3.39 -14.76
CA THR A 217 -10.13 2.80 -13.96
C THR A 217 -9.27 1.86 -14.79
N ARG A 218 -9.89 0.96 -15.56
CA ARG A 218 -9.18 0.07 -16.49
C ARG A 218 -8.39 0.87 -17.51
N LYS A 219 -8.98 1.90 -18.12
CA LYS A 219 -8.32 2.75 -19.10
C LYS A 219 -7.11 3.46 -18.49
N VAL A 220 -7.22 3.99 -17.27
CA VAL A 220 -6.10 4.61 -16.54
C VAL A 220 -5.00 3.59 -16.27
N VAL A 221 -5.34 2.39 -15.79
CA VAL A 221 -4.35 1.35 -15.49
C VAL A 221 -3.65 0.87 -16.76
N THR A 222 -4.39 0.63 -17.86
CA THR A 222 -3.80 0.25 -19.16
C THR A 222 -2.94 1.37 -19.75
N LEU A 223 -3.41 2.64 -19.70
CA LEU A 223 -2.63 3.75 -20.26
C LEU A 223 -1.36 4.04 -19.46
N LYS A 224 -1.35 3.72 -18.15
CA LYS A 224 -0.15 3.85 -17.29
C LYS A 224 1.02 3.00 -17.81
N GLU A 225 0.75 1.88 -18.48
CA GLU A 225 1.78 1.03 -19.09
C GLU A 225 2.49 1.73 -20.26
N ASN A 226 1.91 2.79 -20.83
CA ASN A 226 2.59 3.62 -21.82
C ASN A 226 3.50 4.65 -21.11
N PRO A 227 4.84 4.57 -21.27
CA PRO A 227 5.77 5.47 -20.59
C PRO A 227 5.55 6.95 -20.92
N HIS A 228 5.17 7.26 -22.17
CA HIS A 228 4.89 8.64 -22.58
C HIS A 228 3.66 9.19 -21.85
N TRP A 229 2.61 8.40 -21.73
CA TRP A 229 1.39 8.85 -21.07
C TRP A 229 1.62 9.05 -19.58
N SER A 230 2.29 8.12 -18.90
CA SER A 230 2.66 8.26 -17.49
C SER A 230 3.57 9.47 -17.23
N ALA A 231 4.54 9.72 -18.11
CA ALA A 231 5.40 10.90 -18.05
C ALA A 231 4.58 12.20 -18.20
N ASP A 232 3.71 12.27 -19.21
CA ASP A 232 2.84 13.42 -19.47
C ASP A 232 1.92 13.72 -18.27
N MET A 233 1.35 12.69 -17.63
CA MET A 233 0.49 12.85 -16.45
C MET A 233 1.26 13.40 -15.24
N ALA A 234 2.55 13.07 -15.13
CA ALA A 234 3.46 13.55 -14.09
C ALA A 234 4.20 14.86 -14.45
N GLU A 235 3.82 15.52 -15.56
CA GLU A 235 4.47 16.73 -16.08
C GLU A 235 5.98 16.53 -16.38
N ALA A 236 6.33 15.33 -16.84
CA ALA A 236 7.69 14.88 -17.15
C ALA A 236 7.81 14.41 -18.61
N GLU A 237 9.05 14.17 -19.06
CA GLU A 237 9.35 13.56 -20.37
C GLU A 237 9.94 12.16 -20.16
N PRO A 238 9.67 11.17 -21.03
CA PRO A 238 10.41 9.92 -20.97
C PRO A 238 11.88 10.17 -21.36
N VAL A 239 12.80 9.43 -20.73
CA VAL A 239 14.23 9.54 -21.05
C VAL A 239 14.56 8.91 -22.40
N ASP A 240 15.39 9.58 -23.20
CA ASP A 240 15.82 9.06 -24.51
C ASP A 240 16.82 7.89 -24.38
N ASP A 241 17.71 7.95 -23.39
CA ASP A 241 18.75 6.96 -23.10
C ASP A 241 18.60 6.44 -21.66
N ALA A 242 17.68 5.48 -21.51
CA ALA A 242 17.39 4.87 -20.22
C ALA A 242 18.62 4.19 -19.60
N GLU A 243 19.47 3.57 -20.43
CA GLU A 243 20.65 2.84 -19.98
C GLU A 243 21.66 3.77 -19.29
N HIS A 244 21.96 4.91 -19.92
CA HIS A 244 22.87 5.90 -19.34
C HIS A 244 22.32 6.52 -18.06
N ALA A 245 21.02 6.84 -18.02
CA ALA A 245 20.38 7.38 -16.84
C ALA A 245 20.40 6.40 -15.66
N VAL A 246 20.14 5.12 -15.92
CA VAL A 246 20.23 4.04 -14.92
C VAL A 246 21.67 3.87 -14.41
N ASP A 247 22.69 3.90 -15.30
CA ASP A 247 24.09 3.80 -14.90
C ASP A 247 24.50 4.93 -13.98
N ARG A 248 24.17 6.17 -14.36
CA ARG A 248 24.45 7.34 -13.54
C ARG A 248 23.75 7.24 -12.19
N ALA A 249 22.46 6.90 -12.15
CA ALA A 249 21.71 6.77 -10.91
C ALA A 249 22.28 5.68 -9.98
N ALA A 250 22.66 4.52 -10.53
CA ALA A 250 23.29 3.46 -9.75
C ALA A 250 24.63 3.90 -9.13
N VAL A 251 25.47 4.58 -9.92
CA VAL A 251 26.77 5.09 -9.47
C VAL A 251 26.62 6.19 -8.42
N GLU A 252 25.71 7.14 -8.62
CA GLU A 252 25.45 8.23 -7.67
C GLU A 252 24.89 7.70 -6.35
N PHE A 253 23.91 6.78 -6.41
CA PHE A 253 23.38 6.13 -5.22
C PHE A 253 24.47 5.44 -4.40
N LEU A 254 25.28 4.60 -5.04
CA LEU A 254 26.34 3.85 -4.37
C LEU A 254 27.50 4.73 -3.88
N ASN A 255 27.65 5.95 -4.41
CA ASN A 255 28.65 6.91 -3.94
C ASN A 255 28.09 7.91 -2.90
N GLY A 256 26.77 8.01 -2.78
CA GLY A 256 26.06 8.89 -1.84
C GLY A 256 25.23 8.09 -0.84
N PRO A 257 23.89 8.09 -0.93
CA PRO A 257 23.00 7.44 0.05
C PRO A 257 23.32 5.97 0.35
N GLY A 258 23.65 5.20 -0.69
CA GLY A 258 23.96 3.79 -0.62
C GLY A 258 25.44 3.46 -0.32
N ILE A 259 26.27 4.43 0.10
CA ILE A 259 27.71 4.20 0.32
C ILE A 259 28.00 3.07 1.31
N ARG A 260 27.13 2.89 2.30
CA ARG A 260 27.23 1.80 3.28
C ARG A 260 26.95 0.44 2.68
N LEU A 261 26.39 0.32 1.48
CA LEU A 261 26.22 -0.96 0.79
C LEU A 261 27.50 -1.40 0.05
N ARG A 262 28.53 -0.54 -0.02
CA ARG A 262 29.81 -0.86 -0.65
C ARG A 262 30.80 -1.47 0.31
N ARG A 263 31.72 -2.28 -0.21
CA ARG A 263 32.87 -2.76 0.56
C ARG A 263 33.82 -1.62 0.89
N THR A 264 34.20 -1.52 2.16
CA THR A 264 35.30 -0.65 2.60
C THR A 264 36.56 -1.50 2.76
N PRO A 265 37.55 -1.42 1.86
CA PRO A 265 38.73 -2.27 1.95
C PRO A 265 39.58 -1.92 3.18
N HIS A 266 40.19 -2.94 3.81
CA HIS A 266 41.11 -2.70 4.91
C HIS A 266 42.33 -1.88 4.46
N VAL A 267 42.51 -0.69 5.04
CA VAL A 267 43.69 0.15 4.83
C VAL A 267 44.70 -0.11 5.94
N PRO A 268 45.88 -0.68 5.64
CA PRO A 268 46.88 -0.96 6.67
C PRO A 268 47.36 0.34 7.32
N LYS A 269 47.44 0.37 8.64
CA LYS A 269 47.93 1.53 9.39
C LYS A 269 49.36 1.89 8.91
N PRO A 270 49.61 3.14 8.48
CA PRO A 270 50.93 3.52 8.00
C PRO A 270 51.95 3.39 9.13
N ARG A 271 53.03 2.64 8.87
CA ARG A 271 54.11 2.49 9.86
C ARG A 271 54.90 3.78 9.95
N ARG A 272 55.06 4.31 11.16
CA ARG A 272 56.00 5.39 11.44
C ARG A 272 57.42 4.82 11.42
N LEU A 273 58.14 5.02 10.33
CA LEU A 273 59.57 4.67 10.25
C LEU A 273 60.35 5.60 11.19
N PHE A 274 60.90 5.04 12.28
CA PHE A 274 61.76 5.79 13.19
C PHE A 274 63.08 6.12 12.47
N ARG A 275 63.29 7.39 12.11
CA ARG A 275 64.56 7.85 11.57
C ARG A 275 65.57 7.92 12.72
N MET A 276 66.51 6.99 12.73
CA MET A 276 67.55 6.94 13.73
C MET A 276 68.79 7.69 13.24
N THR A 277 69.24 8.69 14.00
CA THR A 277 70.45 9.47 13.66
C THR A 277 71.73 8.69 14.00
N PRO A 278 72.87 8.92 13.31
CA PRO A 278 74.14 8.24 13.59
C PRO A 278 74.58 8.37 15.05
N ARG A 279 74.30 9.51 15.68
CA ARG A 279 74.58 9.77 17.10
C ARG A 279 73.73 8.92 18.03
N GLN A 280 72.45 8.69 17.70
CA GLN A 280 71.58 7.77 18.44
C GLN A 280 72.05 6.33 18.27
N ALA A 281 72.49 5.93 17.08
CA ALA A 281 73.04 4.60 16.84
C ALA A 281 74.31 4.35 17.66
N LEU A 282 75.23 5.31 17.70
CA LEU A 282 76.45 5.24 18.52
C LEU A 282 76.14 5.21 20.02
N ARG A 283 75.14 5.99 20.46
CA ARG A 283 74.68 6.00 21.85
C ARG A 283 74.05 4.67 22.26
N LEU A 284 73.20 4.08 21.42
CA LEU A 284 72.65 2.74 21.69
C LEU A 284 73.73 1.67 21.69
N LEU A 285 74.72 1.75 20.78
CA LEU A 285 75.87 0.85 20.78
C LEU A 285 76.67 0.95 22.08
N TRP A 286 76.93 2.16 22.56
CA TRP A 286 77.66 2.36 23.81
C TRP A 286 76.87 1.89 25.03
N LEU A 287 75.57 2.18 25.09
CA LEU A 287 74.68 1.68 26.14
C LEU A 287 74.61 0.15 26.14
N PHE A 288 74.60 -0.46 24.96
CA PHE A 288 74.64 -1.91 24.81
C PHE A 288 75.95 -2.52 25.30
N ILE A 289 77.11 -1.96 24.89
CA ILE A 289 78.43 -2.41 25.37
C ILE A 289 78.51 -2.29 26.89
N ARG A 290 78.08 -1.14 27.45
CA ARG A 290 78.11 -0.90 28.90
C ARG A 290 77.19 -1.85 29.67
N GLY A 291 75.99 -2.14 29.16
CA GLY A 291 75.07 -3.09 29.78
C GLY A 291 75.58 -4.53 29.74
N ARG A 292 76.14 -4.94 28.59
CA ARG A 292 76.63 -6.31 28.39
C ARG A 292 77.91 -6.64 29.15
N VAL A 293 78.73 -5.64 29.49
CA VAL A 293 79.90 -5.83 30.37
C VAL A 293 79.48 -6.26 31.78
N GLY A 294 78.32 -5.79 32.27
CA GLY A 294 77.74 -6.25 33.54
C GLY A 294 77.19 -7.68 33.44
N GLU A 295 76.40 -7.96 32.40
CA GLU A 295 75.85 -9.31 32.16
C GLU A 295 76.93 -10.38 31.94
N ILE A 296 78.08 -10.07 31.32
CA ILE A 296 79.19 -11.03 31.16
C ILE A 296 79.86 -11.34 32.51
N GLN A 297 79.90 -10.38 33.44
CA GLN A 297 80.35 -10.66 34.82
C GLN A 297 79.34 -11.54 35.56
N ASP A 298 78.04 -11.28 35.38
CA ASP A 298 76.98 -12.08 35.99
C ASP A 298 76.90 -13.49 35.36
N GLU A 299 77.03 -13.66 34.04
CA GLU A 299 76.99 -14.95 33.34
C GLU A 299 78.23 -15.83 33.66
N LEU A 300 79.37 -15.20 33.97
CA LEU A 300 80.57 -15.88 34.52
C LEU A 300 80.41 -16.23 36.01
N GLN A 301 79.66 -15.46 36.79
CA GLN A 301 79.33 -15.77 38.19
C GLN A 301 78.21 -16.80 38.34
N VAL A 302 77.26 -16.86 37.39
CA VAL A 302 76.10 -17.77 37.38
C VAL A 302 76.50 -19.23 37.08
N ARG A 303 77.71 -19.50 36.55
CA ARG A 303 78.25 -20.87 36.49
C ARG A 303 78.87 -21.39 37.80
N ALA A 304 78.76 -20.66 38.91
CA ALA A 304 79.31 -21.07 40.20
C ALA A 304 78.34 -21.00 41.40
N ALA A 305 77.07 -20.63 41.26
CA ALA A 305 76.18 -20.56 42.43
C ALA A 305 74.67 -20.64 42.11
N ASP A 306 74.12 -21.86 42.09
CA ASP A 306 72.66 -22.11 42.17
C ASP A 306 72.07 -21.84 43.59
N ALA A 307 72.74 -21.06 44.45
CA ALA A 307 72.35 -20.86 45.85
C ALA A 307 72.01 -19.40 46.24
N VAL A 308 71.94 -18.44 45.30
CA VAL A 308 71.74 -17.01 45.62
C VAL A 308 70.38 -16.46 45.14
N ARG A 309 69.59 -17.24 44.40
CA ARG A 309 68.30 -16.82 43.81
C ARG A 309 67.27 -16.37 44.87
N ASP A 310 67.24 -17.02 46.02
CA ASP A 310 66.24 -16.73 47.06
C ASP A 310 66.53 -15.44 47.84
N GLN A 311 67.80 -15.01 47.93
CA GLN A 311 68.18 -13.77 48.64
C GLN A 311 67.99 -12.52 47.78
N VAL A 312 68.08 -12.64 46.45
CA VAL A 312 67.89 -11.50 45.53
C VAL A 312 66.41 -11.21 45.28
N GLU A 313 65.56 -12.23 45.24
CA GLU A 313 64.09 -12.04 45.15
C GLU A 313 63.54 -11.30 46.38
N ALA A 314 63.98 -11.68 47.59
CA ALA A 314 63.59 -11.01 48.83
C ALA A 314 64.09 -9.55 48.92
N LEU A 315 65.30 -9.27 48.45
CA LEU A 315 65.88 -7.92 48.47
C LEU A 315 65.23 -7.01 47.42
N THR A 316 64.97 -7.53 46.22
CA THR A 316 64.40 -6.75 45.11
C THR A 316 62.94 -6.39 45.36
N GLN A 317 62.16 -7.31 45.95
CA GLN A 317 60.79 -7.03 46.36
C GLN A 317 60.74 -5.93 47.44
N ARG A 318 61.63 -6.01 48.42
CA ARG A 318 61.73 -5.04 49.53
C ARG A 318 62.18 -3.65 49.09
N VAL A 319 63.08 -3.56 48.11
CA VAL A 319 63.63 -2.29 47.61
C VAL A 319 62.72 -1.63 46.57
N THR A 320 62.00 -2.40 45.75
CA THR A 320 61.25 -1.84 44.61
C THR A 320 59.79 -1.52 44.95
N PHE A 321 59.15 -2.27 45.84
CA PHE A 321 57.71 -2.15 46.10
C PHE A 321 57.33 -1.92 47.58
N GLY A 322 58.26 -2.08 48.52
CA GLY A 322 58.02 -1.92 49.96
C GLY A 322 57.21 -3.09 50.56
N ASP A 323 57.32 -3.31 51.88
CA ASP A 323 56.81 -4.50 52.60
C ASP A 323 55.25 -4.58 52.70
N GLY A 324 54.49 -4.12 51.69
CA GLY A 324 53.02 -4.06 51.75
C GLY A 324 52.25 -4.12 50.41
N THR A 325 52.87 -4.59 49.32
CA THR A 325 52.19 -4.72 48.00
C THR A 325 51.98 -6.17 47.58
N ASP A 326 50.82 -6.49 47.00
CA ASP A 326 50.42 -7.81 46.47
C ASP A 326 51.16 -8.24 45.17
N VAL A 327 52.26 -7.58 44.81
CA VAL A 327 53.03 -7.90 43.59
C VAL A 327 54.24 -8.76 43.98
N VAL A 328 54.21 -10.04 43.61
CA VAL A 328 55.32 -10.99 43.81
C VAL A 328 56.22 -11.00 42.59
N VAL A 329 57.49 -10.61 42.75
CA VAL A 329 58.50 -10.68 41.68
C VAL A 329 59.16 -12.06 41.75
N ARG A 330 58.75 -12.97 40.85
CA ARG A 330 59.48 -14.22 40.59
C ARG A 330 60.28 -14.09 39.32
N PHE A 331 61.60 -14.31 39.41
CA PHE A 331 62.41 -14.49 38.22
C PHE A 331 62.23 -15.92 37.72
N ASP A 332 61.06 -16.26 37.20
CA ASP A 332 60.88 -17.54 36.50
C ASP A 332 61.60 -17.46 35.15
N GLY A 333 62.76 -18.11 35.07
CA GLY A 333 63.29 -18.65 33.83
C GLY A 333 62.37 -19.76 33.31
N ARG A 334 61.16 -19.41 32.88
CA ARG A 334 60.45 -20.26 31.94
C ARG A 334 61.29 -20.25 30.66
N PRO A 335 61.79 -21.41 30.16
CA PRO A 335 62.26 -21.44 28.80
C PRO A 335 61.12 -20.89 27.93
N LEU A 336 61.43 -19.90 27.09
CA LEU A 336 60.59 -19.57 25.94
C LEU A 336 60.16 -20.91 25.34
N PRO A 337 58.87 -21.16 25.12
CA PRO A 337 58.42 -22.43 24.54
C PRO A 337 59.07 -22.54 23.15
N THR A 338 60.18 -23.26 23.08
CA THR A 338 60.91 -23.53 21.84
C THR A 338 60.26 -24.65 21.04
N ASP A 339 59.22 -25.28 21.60
CA ASP A 339 58.28 -26.16 20.90
C ASP A 339 56.89 -25.51 20.78
N VAL A 340 56.81 -24.37 20.09
CA VAL A 340 55.55 -23.93 19.46
C VAL A 340 55.52 -24.52 18.06
N THR A 341 55.29 -25.83 17.95
CA THR A 341 54.79 -26.45 16.73
C THR A 341 53.28 -26.24 16.66
N GLY A 342 52.88 -25.09 16.12
CA GLY A 342 51.49 -24.66 16.00
C GLY A 342 50.99 -24.02 17.30
N ASP A 343 50.89 -22.70 17.32
CA ASP A 343 50.34 -21.99 18.48
C ASP A 343 48.82 -22.23 18.51
N PRO A 344 48.27 -22.99 19.47
CA PRO A 344 46.83 -23.30 19.52
C PRO A 344 45.97 -22.03 19.48
N GLU A 345 46.47 -20.91 20.03
CA GLU A 345 45.80 -19.61 20.00
C GLU A 345 45.56 -19.09 18.56
N THR A 346 46.44 -19.39 17.61
CA THR A 346 46.28 -18.96 16.21
C THR A 346 45.24 -19.78 15.45
N ALA A 347 45.14 -21.08 15.75
CA ALA A 347 44.11 -21.95 15.21
C ALA A 347 42.74 -21.59 15.81
N ASP A 348 42.70 -21.31 17.11
CA ASP A 348 41.50 -20.90 17.84
C ASP A 348 40.97 -19.55 17.34
N LEU A 349 41.85 -18.56 17.08
CA LEU A 349 41.45 -17.27 16.50
C LEU A 349 40.89 -17.43 15.09
N ALA A 350 41.56 -18.20 14.23
CA ALA A 350 41.08 -18.44 12.87
C ALA A 350 39.71 -19.13 12.87
N GLN A 351 39.50 -20.07 13.80
CA GLN A 351 38.22 -20.74 14.00
C GLN A 351 37.16 -19.77 14.54
N ALA A 352 37.50 -18.94 15.53
CA ALA A 352 36.61 -17.93 16.09
C ALA A 352 36.13 -16.91 15.03
N LEU A 353 37.01 -16.48 14.12
CA LEU A 353 36.63 -15.59 13.00
C LEU A 353 35.68 -16.29 12.01
N VAL A 354 35.94 -17.55 11.69
CA VAL A 354 35.03 -18.35 10.85
C VAL A 354 33.67 -18.53 11.54
N ASP A 355 33.67 -18.77 12.84
CA ASP A 355 32.44 -18.94 13.62
C ASP A 355 31.68 -17.62 13.75
N ALA A 356 32.36 -16.47 13.85
CA ALA A 356 31.74 -15.14 13.82
C ALA A 356 31.07 -14.85 12.46
N VAL A 357 31.69 -15.26 11.35
CA VAL A 357 31.07 -15.16 10.01
C VAL A 357 29.87 -16.10 9.88
N ARG A 358 29.95 -17.31 10.45
CA ARG A 358 28.87 -18.31 10.40
C ARG A 358 27.69 -17.97 11.30
N ARG A 359 27.94 -17.30 12.43
CA ARG A 359 26.95 -16.92 13.43
C ARG A 359 27.09 -15.44 13.76
N PRO A 360 26.57 -14.55 12.88
CA PRO A 360 26.60 -13.12 13.12
C PRO A 360 25.99 -12.78 14.47
N SER A 361 26.74 -12.11 15.33
CA SER A 361 26.25 -11.54 16.58
C SER A 361 25.47 -10.25 16.27
N GLY A 362 24.19 -10.40 15.95
CA GLY A 362 23.26 -9.31 15.65
C GLY A 362 22.98 -9.14 14.16
N ARG A 363 21.72 -8.84 13.83
CA ARG A 363 21.33 -8.45 12.47
C ARG A 363 21.66 -6.97 12.30
N ARG A 364 22.60 -6.66 11.39
CA ARG A 364 22.83 -5.29 10.94
C ARG A 364 21.82 -5.00 9.83
N THR A 365 20.92 -4.07 10.06
CA THR A 365 19.94 -3.59 9.07
C THR A 365 20.41 -2.28 8.44
N PHE A 366 19.87 -1.97 7.26
CA PHE A 366 20.20 -0.77 6.47
C PHE A 366 18.96 0.08 6.17
N PRO A 367 18.22 0.53 7.21
CA PRO A 367 16.90 1.13 7.00
C PRO A 367 16.94 2.40 6.15
N ASP A 368 17.94 3.26 6.38
CA ASP A 368 18.11 4.51 5.64
C ASP A 368 18.43 4.22 4.17
N GLU A 369 19.35 3.29 3.90
CA GLU A 369 19.75 2.94 2.54
C GLU A 369 18.60 2.31 1.74
N TRP A 370 17.72 1.53 2.39
CA TRP A 370 16.54 0.95 1.74
C TRP A 370 15.44 1.99 1.51
N HIS A 371 15.26 2.92 2.44
CA HIS A 371 14.38 4.06 2.25
C HIS A 371 14.83 4.90 1.04
N ASP A 372 16.12 5.21 0.95
CA ASP A 372 16.70 6.00 -0.14
C ASP A 372 16.69 5.25 -1.48
N LEU A 373 16.96 3.94 -1.48
CA LEU A 373 16.87 3.12 -2.69
C LEU A 373 15.44 3.11 -3.23
N ARG A 374 14.45 2.97 -2.36
CA ARG A 374 13.02 3.01 -2.71
C ARG A 374 12.64 4.40 -3.26
N GLY A 375 13.05 5.47 -2.58
CA GLY A 375 12.81 6.84 -3.04
C GLY A 375 13.43 7.10 -4.41
N LEU A 376 14.68 6.67 -4.63
CA LEU A 376 15.34 6.74 -5.94
C LEU A 376 14.58 5.95 -7.01
N ALA A 377 14.24 4.70 -6.74
CA ALA A 377 13.55 3.83 -7.70
C ALA A 377 12.18 4.41 -8.10
N PHE A 378 11.38 4.85 -7.12
CA PHE A 378 10.06 5.42 -7.38
C PHE A 378 10.17 6.77 -8.09
N GLY A 379 11.01 7.69 -7.58
CA GLY A 379 11.17 9.03 -8.15
C GLY A 379 11.73 9.04 -9.56
N LEU A 380 12.45 8.00 -9.97
CA LEU A 380 12.89 7.82 -11.35
C LEU A 380 11.75 7.40 -12.29
N VAL A 381 10.72 6.69 -11.81
CA VAL A 381 9.57 6.27 -12.62
C VAL A 381 8.45 7.32 -12.61
N ASP A 382 8.20 7.96 -11.46
CA ASP A 382 7.02 8.79 -11.25
C ASP A 382 7.31 10.29 -11.09
N ALA A 383 8.54 10.72 -11.34
CA ALA A 383 8.98 12.10 -11.14
C ALA A 383 8.88 12.63 -9.69
N GLY A 384 8.79 11.77 -8.67
CA GLY A 384 8.84 12.13 -7.24
C GLY A 384 10.22 12.50 -6.73
N ASP A 385 10.36 12.98 -5.49
CA ASP A 385 11.66 13.45 -4.98
C ASP A 385 12.75 12.36 -4.99
N LEU A 386 13.98 12.75 -5.33
CA LEU A 386 15.15 11.86 -5.28
C LEU A 386 15.92 12.07 -3.96
N PRO A 387 16.57 11.02 -3.43
CA PRO A 387 17.37 11.14 -2.22
C PRO A 387 18.56 12.10 -2.40
N GLU A 388 19.03 12.69 -1.30
CA GLU A 388 20.13 13.66 -1.31
C GLU A 388 21.41 13.04 -1.91
N GLY A 389 22.01 13.71 -2.89
CA GLY A 389 23.22 13.23 -3.58
C GLY A 389 22.96 12.49 -4.90
N CYS A 390 21.69 12.22 -5.24
CA CYS A 390 21.31 11.72 -6.57
C CYS A 390 20.85 12.88 -7.47
N THR A 391 21.36 12.94 -8.70
CA THR A 391 20.99 13.99 -9.65
C THR A 391 19.66 13.68 -10.34
N THR A 392 18.79 14.69 -10.45
CA THR A 392 17.53 14.56 -11.18
C THR A 392 17.81 14.48 -12.69
N PRO A 393 17.39 13.40 -13.38
CA PRO A 393 17.48 13.36 -14.83
C PRO A 393 16.55 14.41 -15.42
N ALA A 394 17.07 15.25 -16.33
CA ALA A 394 16.32 16.35 -16.92
C ALA A 394 16.78 16.62 -18.36
N SER A 395 15.82 16.96 -19.22
CA SER A 395 16.01 17.46 -20.58
C SER A 395 15.53 18.91 -20.62
N GLY A 396 16.46 19.86 -20.63
CA GLY A 396 16.14 21.28 -20.53
C GLY A 396 15.48 21.63 -19.20
N VAL A 397 14.19 22.00 -19.24
CA VAL A 397 13.39 22.33 -18.05
C VAL A 397 12.50 21.16 -17.58
N HIS A 398 12.37 20.13 -18.42
CA HIS A 398 11.50 19.00 -18.13
C HIS A 398 12.28 17.91 -17.41
N ARG A 399 11.69 17.39 -16.34
CA ARG A 399 12.21 16.23 -15.64
C ARG A 399 12.03 15.00 -16.51
N GLN A 400 13.02 14.13 -16.55
CA GLN A 400 12.92 12.87 -17.27
C GLN A 400 12.50 11.73 -16.33
N VAL A 401 11.71 10.78 -16.85
CA VAL A 401 11.32 9.55 -16.16
C VAL A 401 11.78 8.32 -16.91
N LEU A 402 12.08 7.26 -16.16
CA LEU A 402 12.44 5.95 -16.65
C LEU A 402 11.20 5.06 -16.77
N PRO A 403 11.14 4.18 -17.78
CA PRO A 403 10.12 3.15 -17.82
C PRO A 403 10.33 2.15 -16.65
N PRO A 404 9.27 1.51 -16.14
CA PRO A 404 9.34 0.54 -15.04
C PRO A 404 10.44 -0.52 -15.20
N GLU A 405 10.63 -1.04 -16.41
CA GLU A 405 11.58 -2.09 -16.77
C GLU A 405 13.04 -1.66 -16.58
N ALA A 406 13.32 -0.37 -16.75
CA ALA A 406 14.66 0.18 -16.56
C ALA A 406 15.02 0.31 -15.07
N VAL A 407 14.03 0.40 -14.18
CA VAL A 407 14.26 0.46 -12.73
C VAL A 407 14.27 -0.94 -12.11
N SER A 408 13.28 -1.76 -12.45
CA SER A 408 13.14 -3.15 -11.98
C SER A 408 12.76 -4.03 -13.16
N PRO A 409 13.28 -5.26 -13.28
CA PRO A 409 12.80 -6.23 -14.26
C PRO A 409 11.37 -6.66 -13.96
N ALA A 410 10.74 -7.32 -14.94
CA ALA A 410 9.34 -7.70 -14.89
C ALA A 410 9.02 -8.71 -13.78
N LEU A 411 7.78 -8.67 -13.29
CA LEU A 411 7.33 -9.45 -12.14
C LEU A 411 7.33 -10.97 -12.34
N ALA A 412 7.14 -11.43 -13.58
CA ALA A 412 7.15 -12.86 -13.92
C ALA A 412 8.49 -13.52 -13.55
N ASP A 413 9.57 -12.74 -13.47
CA ASP A 413 10.93 -13.22 -13.22
C ASP A 413 11.29 -13.32 -11.73
N PHE A 414 10.44 -12.83 -10.82
CA PHE A 414 10.67 -12.85 -9.37
C PHE A 414 10.23 -14.16 -8.67
N VAL A 415 9.65 -15.11 -9.40
CA VAL A 415 9.13 -16.37 -8.84
C VAL A 415 10.27 -17.34 -8.44
N GLU A 416 11.48 -17.15 -8.96
CA GLU A 416 12.66 -17.96 -8.64
C GLU A 416 13.61 -17.27 -7.64
N PRO A 417 14.44 -18.03 -6.88
CA PRO A 417 15.39 -17.48 -5.93
C PRO A 417 16.31 -16.43 -6.59
N THR A 418 16.39 -15.25 -5.99
CA THR A 418 17.09 -14.04 -6.49
C THR A 418 18.50 -14.20 -7.07
N THR A 419 19.22 -15.29 -6.77
CA THR A 419 20.54 -15.55 -7.35
C THR A 419 20.48 -15.85 -8.84
N ASP A 420 19.43 -16.52 -9.30
CA ASP A 420 19.29 -16.86 -10.72
C ASP A 420 18.78 -15.64 -11.51
N TRP A 421 17.95 -14.81 -10.87
CA TRP A 421 17.43 -13.55 -11.41
C TRP A 421 18.51 -12.48 -11.69
N LEU A 422 19.49 -12.31 -10.79
CA LEU A 422 20.63 -11.42 -11.05
C LEU A 422 21.46 -11.83 -12.28
N ALA A 423 21.30 -13.07 -12.77
CA ALA A 423 22.00 -13.58 -13.94
C ALA A 423 21.20 -13.48 -15.25
N THR A 424 19.87 -13.31 -15.21
CA THR A 424 19.01 -13.36 -16.40
C THR A 424 18.62 -12.01 -16.99
N GLU A 425 18.52 -10.93 -16.20
CA GLU A 425 18.02 -9.61 -16.65
C GLU A 425 19.09 -8.51 -16.49
N PRO A 426 19.84 -8.16 -17.57
CA PRO A 426 21.17 -7.56 -17.42
C PRO A 426 21.23 -6.06 -17.09
N ASP A 427 20.17 -5.25 -17.19
CA ASP A 427 20.36 -3.78 -17.25
C ASP A 427 19.42 -2.87 -16.43
N SER A 428 18.58 -3.42 -15.54
CA SER A 428 17.81 -2.56 -14.63
C SER A 428 18.68 -1.90 -13.54
N LEU A 429 18.18 -0.82 -12.93
CA LEU A 429 18.79 -0.15 -11.78
C LEU A 429 19.06 -1.13 -10.63
N LEU A 430 18.03 -1.93 -10.27
CA LEU A 430 18.17 -2.93 -9.21
C LEU A 430 19.16 -4.02 -9.60
N SER A 431 19.17 -4.50 -10.85
CA SER A 431 20.16 -5.49 -11.31
C SER A 431 21.60 -4.96 -11.19
N ARG A 432 21.85 -3.67 -11.51
CA ARG A 432 23.17 -3.05 -11.40
C ARG A 432 23.62 -2.86 -9.96
N ILE A 433 22.74 -2.36 -9.08
CA ILE A 433 23.04 -2.22 -7.65
C ILE A 433 23.26 -3.60 -7.02
N GLY A 434 22.38 -4.57 -7.28
CA GLY A 434 22.47 -5.93 -6.77
C GLY A 434 23.77 -6.63 -7.19
N ARG A 435 24.15 -6.54 -8.47
CA ARG A 435 25.44 -7.06 -8.96
C ARG A 435 26.62 -6.41 -8.25
N ARG A 436 26.57 -5.10 -8.01
CA ARG A 436 27.65 -4.41 -7.29
C ARG A 436 27.77 -4.88 -5.85
N VAL A 437 26.67 -4.98 -5.11
CA VAL A 437 26.65 -5.46 -3.72
C VAL A 437 27.11 -6.93 -3.65
N ALA A 438 26.67 -7.77 -4.59
CA ALA A 438 27.13 -9.16 -4.70
C ALA A 438 28.63 -9.27 -5.01
N SER A 439 29.13 -8.46 -5.95
CA SER A 439 30.56 -8.37 -6.28
C SER A 439 31.39 -7.91 -5.07
N ASP A 440 30.95 -6.87 -4.37
CA ASP A 440 31.64 -6.36 -3.18
C ASP A 440 31.64 -7.42 -2.04
N THR A 441 30.58 -8.22 -1.93
CA THR A 441 30.51 -9.37 -1.01
C THR A 441 31.49 -10.47 -1.40
N ALA A 442 31.60 -10.80 -2.69
CA ALA A 442 32.55 -11.77 -3.20
C ALA A 442 34.00 -11.30 -2.98
N ASP A 443 34.27 -10.01 -3.19
CA ASP A 443 35.57 -9.38 -2.93
C ASP A 443 35.92 -9.40 -1.43
N ALA A 444 34.96 -9.10 -0.54
CA ALA A 444 35.15 -9.19 0.92
C ALA A 444 35.45 -10.63 1.33
N ARG A 445 34.75 -11.61 0.76
CA ARG A 445 35.01 -13.04 1.01
C ARG A 445 36.42 -13.44 0.54
N ALA A 446 36.83 -13.03 -0.65
CA ALA A 446 38.15 -13.32 -1.18
C ALA A 446 39.25 -12.67 -0.33
N ALA A 447 39.07 -11.42 0.07
CA ALA A 447 40.00 -10.69 0.94
C ALA A 447 40.08 -11.29 2.35
N PHE A 448 38.95 -11.72 2.91
CA PHE A 448 38.90 -12.43 4.19
C PHE A 448 39.68 -13.75 4.11
N LEU A 449 39.45 -14.58 3.09
CA LEU A 449 40.16 -15.85 2.92
C LEU A 449 41.66 -15.65 2.71
N ASP A 450 42.06 -14.63 1.95
CA ASP A 450 43.48 -14.27 1.79
C ASP A 450 44.11 -13.82 3.11
N ALA A 451 43.47 -12.91 3.85
CA ALA A 451 43.94 -12.44 5.15
C ALA A 451 44.01 -13.59 6.17
N LEU A 452 42.99 -14.46 6.22
CA LEU A 452 42.97 -15.64 7.07
C LEU A 452 44.08 -16.63 6.70
N SER A 453 44.39 -16.80 5.41
CA SER A 453 45.50 -17.64 4.98
C SER A 453 46.85 -17.10 5.46
N ARG A 454 47.00 -15.76 5.52
CA ARG A 454 48.19 -15.08 6.06
C ARG A 454 48.29 -15.24 7.58
N VAL A 455 47.16 -15.16 8.30
CA VAL A 455 47.11 -15.43 9.75
C VAL A 455 47.46 -16.89 10.05
N LYS A 456 46.93 -17.85 9.29
CA LYS A 456 47.20 -19.29 9.47
C LYS A 456 48.66 -19.68 9.24
N LYS A 457 49.40 -18.95 8.40
CA LYS A 457 50.85 -19.16 8.24
C LYS A 457 51.62 -18.84 9.52
N GLY A 458 51.00 -18.15 10.48
CA GLY A 458 51.57 -17.78 11.76
C GLY A 458 52.71 -16.78 11.64
N VAL A 459 53.31 -16.44 12.77
CA VAL A 459 54.57 -15.69 12.78
C VAL A 459 55.66 -16.68 12.34
N PRO A 460 56.48 -16.36 11.32
CA PRO A 460 57.61 -17.19 10.94
C PRO A 460 58.44 -17.51 12.17
N LYS A 461 58.66 -18.80 12.44
CA LYS A 461 59.50 -19.20 13.56
C LYS A 461 60.88 -18.57 13.36
N LEU A 462 61.27 -17.71 14.29
CA LEU A 462 62.65 -17.28 14.34
C LEU A 462 63.46 -18.49 14.77
N GLU A 463 64.16 -19.10 13.83
CA GLU A 463 65.27 -19.97 14.17
C GLU A 463 66.22 -19.14 15.04
N ALA A 464 66.43 -19.61 16.27
CA ALA A 464 67.38 -19.01 17.20
C ALA A 464 68.76 -19.06 16.53
N PHE A 465 69.16 -17.95 15.91
CA PHE A 465 70.44 -17.82 15.24
C PHE A 465 71.55 -17.70 16.28
N VAL A 466 71.90 -18.82 16.90
CA VAL A 466 73.19 -18.96 17.58
C VAL A 466 74.21 -19.24 16.47
N ASP A 467 74.81 -18.17 15.96
CA ASP A 467 75.87 -18.30 14.97
C ASP A 467 77.14 -18.82 15.65
N ARG A 468 77.16 -20.14 15.89
CA ARG A 468 78.27 -20.86 16.55
C ARG A 468 79.61 -20.50 15.91
N ARG A 469 79.64 -20.22 14.60
CA ARG A 469 80.85 -19.82 13.87
C ARG A 469 81.44 -18.50 14.37
N LEU A 470 80.62 -17.49 14.65
CA LEU A 470 81.12 -16.21 15.18
C LEU A 470 81.64 -16.35 16.61
N TRP A 471 80.99 -17.21 17.40
CA TRP A 471 81.46 -17.55 18.74
C TRP A 471 82.79 -18.32 18.71
N TYR A 472 82.92 -19.33 17.84
CA TYR A 472 84.19 -20.04 17.63
C TYR A 472 85.29 -19.12 17.10
N ALA A 473 84.97 -18.19 16.20
CA ALA A 473 85.92 -17.21 15.69
C ALA A 473 86.42 -16.29 16.83
N TRP A 474 85.51 -15.84 17.71
CA TRP A 474 85.88 -15.05 18.88
C TRP A 474 86.78 -15.83 19.85
N LEU A 475 86.43 -17.10 20.15
CA LEU A 475 87.25 -17.98 20.96
C LEU A 475 88.63 -18.24 20.34
N LEU A 476 88.69 -18.48 19.03
CA LEU A 476 89.94 -18.69 18.32
C LEU A 476 90.83 -17.44 18.37
N CYS A 477 90.25 -16.25 18.16
CA CYS A 477 90.96 -14.99 18.33
C CYS A 477 91.48 -14.81 19.77
N GLY A 478 90.68 -15.17 20.78
CA GLY A 478 91.10 -15.16 22.18
C GLY A 478 92.24 -16.13 22.47
N LEU A 479 92.15 -17.36 21.98
CA LEU A 479 93.19 -18.38 22.11
C LEU A 479 94.50 -17.92 21.44
N LEU A 480 94.44 -17.39 20.22
CA LEU A 480 95.60 -16.86 19.50
C LEU A 480 96.25 -15.68 20.25
N ALA A 481 95.44 -14.81 20.88
CA ALA A 481 95.95 -13.72 21.69
C ALA A 481 96.68 -14.21 22.96
N VAL A 482 96.12 -15.20 23.66
CA VAL A 482 96.75 -15.83 24.83
C VAL A 482 98.07 -16.51 24.46
N VAL A 483 98.09 -17.27 23.35
CA VAL A 483 99.32 -17.90 22.83
C VAL A 483 100.35 -16.84 22.45
N GLY A 484 99.94 -15.78 21.74
CA GLY A 484 100.82 -14.68 21.34
C GLY A 484 101.44 -13.94 22.53
N LEU A 485 100.64 -13.67 23.58
CA LEU A 485 101.12 -13.11 24.84
C LEU A 485 102.09 -14.06 25.56
N GLY A 486 101.76 -15.35 25.64
CA GLY A 486 102.64 -16.37 26.23
C GLY A 486 104.00 -16.46 25.53
N VAL A 487 104.02 -16.44 24.19
CA VAL A 487 105.26 -16.39 23.39
C VAL A 487 106.04 -15.11 23.67
N THR A 488 105.37 -13.96 23.76
CA THR A 488 106.02 -12.67 24.07
C THR A 488 106.69 -12.68 25.45
N VAL A 489 106.02 -13.27 26.46
CA VAL A 489 106.55 -13.44 27.82
C VAL A 489 107.75 -14.41 27.83
N ALA A 490 107.66 -15.55 27.14
CA ALA A 490 108.73 -16.53 27.06
C ALA A 490 109.99 -15.97 26.34
N LEU A 491 109.80 -15.21 25.26
CA LEU A 491 110.88 -14.52 24.54
C LEU A 491 111.55 -13.41 25.37
N HIS A 492 110.78 -12.75 26.24
CA HIS A 492 111.35 -11.80 27.19
C HIS A 492 112.18 -12.50 28.28
N ALA A 493 111.65 -13.58 28.86
CA ALA A 493 112.33 -14.36 29.91
C ALA A 493 113.67 -14.95 29.44
N THR A 494 113.80 -15.22 28.15
CA THR A 494 115.02 -15.73 27.50
C THR A 494 115.97 -14.62 27.02
N ASN A 495 115.70 -13.36 27.34
CA ASN A 495 116.44 -12.16 26.90
C ASN A 495 116.53 -11.97 25.36
N VAL A 496 115.68 -12.64 24.58
CA VAL A 496 115.60 -12.44 23.12
C VAL A 496 114.96 -11.09 22.79
N LEU A 497 113.99 -10.64 23.59
CA LEU A 497 113.31 -9.34 23.47
C LEU A 497 113.65 -8.40 24.64
N THR A 498 114.07 -7.18 24.34
CA THR A 498 114.16 -6.09 25.32
C THR A 498 112.78 -5.73 25.86
N ILE A 499 112.71 -5.21 27.09
CA ILE A 499 111.44 -4.85 27.75
C ILE A 499 110.58 -3.89 26.92
N ARG A 500 111.21 -2.98 26.17
CA ARG A 500 110.51 -2.06 25.27
C ARG A 500 109.85 -2.80 24.10
N ASN A 501 110.56 -3.76 23.50
CA ASN A 501 110.04 -4.51 22.37
C ASN A 501 108.99 -5.54 22.81
N SER A 502 109.11 -6.14 24.00
CA SER A 502 108.08 -7.02 24.55
C SER A 502 106.78 -6.26 24.87
N LEU A 503 106.87 -5.03 25.40
CA LEU A 503 105.70 -4.16 25.59
C LEU A 503 105.03 -3.76 24.27
N LEU A 504 105.81 -3.45 23.22
CA LEU A 504 105.25 -3.12 21.91
C LEU A 504 104.56 -4.32 21.24
N VAL A 505 105.19 -5.50 21.26
CA VAL A 505 104.62 -6.72 20.68
C VAL A 505 103.39 -7.18 21.48
N GLY A 506 103.48 -7.19 22.81
CA GLY A 506 102.34 -7.51 23.68
C GLY A 506 101.18 -6.54 23.50
N GLY A 507 101.47 -5.23 23.43
CA GLY A 507 100.48 -4.20 23.16
C GLY A 507 99.81 -4.35 21.79
N ALA A 508 100.57 -4.69 20.74
CA ALA A 508 100.03 -4.95 19.41
C ALA A 508 99.13 -6.20 19.38
N VAL A 509 99.50 -7.29 20.07
CA VAL A 509 98.67 -8.50 20.18
C VAL A 509 97.33 -8.17 20.86
N VAL A 510 97.35 -7.41 21.96
CA VAL A 510 96.14 -6.98 22.67
C VAL A 510 95.28 -6.06 21.79
N LEU A 511 95.88 -5.08 21.10
CA LEU A 511 95.15 -4.17 20.22
C LEU A 511 94.49 -4.91 19.05
N CYS A 512 95.21 -5.85 18.41
CA CYS A 512 94.66 -6.70 17.36
C CYS A 512 93.50 -7.57 17.86
N PHE A 513 93.60 -8.14 19.06
CA PHE A 513 92.51 -8.89 19.68
C PHE A 513 91.29 -8.02 19.97
N LEU A 514 91.48 -6.79 20.48
CA LEU A 514 90.39 -5.85 20.73
C LEU A 514 89.69 -5.41 19.44
N LEU A 515 90.46 -5.10 18.38
CA LEU A 515 89.90 -4.75 17.07
C LEU A 515 89.15 -5.94 16.44
N ALA A 516 89.73 -7.14 16.47
CA ALA A 516 89.06 -8.34 15.98
C ALA A 516 87.77 -8.64 16.77
N SER A 517 87.81 -8.52 18.10
CA SER A 517 86.64 -8.68 18.97
C SER A 517 85.57 -7.63 18.69
N ALA A 518 85.95 -6.37 18.45
CA ALA A 518 85.02 -5.30 18.10
C ALA A 518 84.36 -5.56 16.73
N VAL A 519 85.12 -6.02 15.73
CA VAL A 519 84.58 -6.39 14.41
C VAL A 519 83.64 -7.59 14.51
N ILE A 520 84.04 -8.66 15.20
CA ILE A 520 83.19 -9.85 15.42
C ILE A 520 81.92 -9.47 16.18
N GLY A 521 82.04 -8.64 17.22
CA GLY A 521 80.91 -8.12 18.00
C GLY A 521 79.96 -7.25 17.15
N PHE A 522 80.50 -6.39 16.30
CA PHE A 522 79.68 -5.58 15.37
C PHE A 522 78.97 -6.44 14.33
N LEU A 523 79.63 -7.47 13.79
CA LEU A 523 79.00 -8.42 12.87
C LEU A 523 77.90 -9.24 13.56
N HIS A 524 78.12 -9.65 14.81
CA HIS A 524 77.11 -10.33 15.63
C HIS A 524 75.91 -9.41 15.89
N LEU A 525 76.15 -8.17 16.33
CA LEU A 525 75.12 -7.15 16.54
C LEU A 525 74.35 -6.86 15.26
N ARG A 526 75.02 -6.70 14.13
CA ARG A 526 74.38 -6.51 12.83
C ARG A 526 73.45 -7.66 12.50
N LYS A 527 73.88 -8.92 12.71
CA LYS A 527 73.03 -10.09 12.50
C LYS A 527 71.85 -10.13 13.48
N GLN A 528 72.06 -9.79 14.76
CA GLN A 528 70.99 -9.69 15.75
C GLN A 528 69.97 -8.60 15.38
N PHE A 529 70.41 -7.40 14.98
CA PHE A 529 69.52 -6.34 14.51
C PHE A 529 68.79 -6.72 13.22
N GLN A 530 69.44 -7.41 12.29
CA GLN A 530 68.79 -7.93 11.09
C GLN A 530 67.74 -8.98 11.42
N ALA A 531 68.02 -9.89 12.36
CA ALA A 531 67.06 -10.88 12.84
C ALA A 531 65.88 -10.23 13.57
N ALA A 532 66.15 -9.30 14.49
CA ALA A 532 65.13 -8.52 15.19
C ALA A 532 64.29 -7.66 14.24
N HIS A 533 64.90 -7.04 13.23
CA HIS A 533 64.18 -6.29 12.22
C HIS A 533 63.29 -7.20 11.37
N ARG A 534 63.79 -8.36 10.92
CA ARG A 534 62.98 -9.36 10.21
C ARG A 534 61.83 -9.88 11.08
N SER A 535 62.09 -10.11 12.37
CA SER A 535 61.07 -10.50 13.36
C SER A 535 60.00 -9.43 13.48
N ASN A 536 60.38 -8.17 13.69
CA ASN A 536 59.45 -7.04 13.79
C ASN A 536 58.66 -6.85 12.50
N LEU A 537 59.29 -7.01 11.33
CA LEU A 537 58.61 -6.95 10.05
C LEU A 537 57.58 -8.07 9.90
N ALA A 538 57.92 -9.29 10.31
CA ALA A 538 57.05 -10.45 10.25
C ALA A 538 55.90 -10.37 11.26
N TRP A 539 56.19 -9.94 12.49
CA TRP A 539 55.18 -9.70 13.54
C TRP A 539 54.18 -8.63 13.10
N ALA A 540 54.66 -7.48 12.64
CA ALA A 540 53.77 -6.43 12.18
C ALA A 540 53.08 -6.78 10.85
N ALA A 541 53.57 -7.76 10.08
CA ALA A 541 52.84 -8.30 8.92
C ALA A 541 51.71 -9.24 9.37
N TYR A 542 51.97 -10.05 10.41
CA TYR A 542 50.97 -10.89 11.06
C TYR A 542 49.87 -10.06 11.73
N GLU A 543 50.20 -9.03 12.51
CA GLU A 543 49.22 -8.11 13.11
C GLU A 543 48.36 -7.42 12.06
N ASN A 544 48.98 -6.95 10.96
CA ASN A 544 48.24 -6.36 9.86
C ASN A 544 47.32 -7.38 9.17
N ALA A 545 47.78 -8.63 8.97
CA ALA A 545 46.96 -9.70 8.40
C ALA A 545 45.79 -10.07 9.32
N ARG A 546 46.01 -10.08 10.63
CA ARG A 546 44.96 -10.29 11.65
C ARG A 546 43.93 -9.17 11.62
N ALA A 547 44.37 -7.91 11.68
CA ALA A 547 43.47 -6.77 11.62
C ALA A 547 42.69 -6.72 10.29
N ALA A 548 43.33 -7.12 9.18
CA ALA A 548 42.65 -7.28 7.91
C ALA A 548 41.62 -8.42 7.94
N ALA A 549 41.93 -9.57 8.56
CA ALA A 549 41.00 -10.69 8.66
C ALA A 549 39.78 -10.35 9.53
N GLU A 550 39.98 -9.66 10.66
CA GLU A 550 38.90 -9.15 11.52
C GLU A 550 38.01 -8.17 10.75
N HIS A 551 38.60 -7.16 10.10
CA HIS A 551 37.88 -6.17 9.29
C HIS A 551 37.08 -6.80 8.14
N GLU A 552 37.71 -7.66 7.34
CA GLU A 552 37.05 -8.29 6.19
C GLU A 552 36.00 -9.33 6.61
N ALA A 553 36.12 -9.93 7.80
CA ALA A 553 35.05 -10.76 8.38
C ALA A 553 33.81 -9.93 8.73
N GLU A 554 34.01 -8.77 9.37
CA GLU A 554 32.91 -7.85 9.68
C GLU A 554 32.24 -7.31 8.41
N GLU A 555 33.04 -6.93 7.40
CA GLU A 555 32.53 -6.50 6.09
C GLU A 555 31.77 -7.62 5.38
N LEU A 556 32.27 -8.86 5.41
CA LEU A 556 31.58 -10.00 4.83
C LEU A 556 30.22 -10.26 5.50
N VAL A 557 30.16 -10.22 6.84
CA VAL A 557 28.90 -10.38 7.58
C VAL A 557 27.92 -9.26 7.23
N ARG A 558 28.41 -8.01 7.23
CA ARG A 558 27.62 -6.82 6.90
C ARG A 558 27.07 -6.87 5.47
N LEU A 559 27.91 -7.18 4.48
CA LEU A 559 27.50 -7.25 3.08
C LEU A 559 26.62 -8.47 2.78
N SER A 560 26.85 -9.61 3.44
CA SER A 560 25.94 -10.76 3.31
C SER A 560 24.54 -10.46 3.84
N ALA A 561 24.43 -9.70 4.93
CA ALA A 561 23.15 -9.20 5.42
C ALA A 561 22.52 -8.21 4.41
N ALA A 562 23.32 -7.29 3.85
CA ALA A 562 22.86 -6.36 2.83
C ALA A 562 22.33 -7.07 1.57
N VAL A 563 22.99 -8.14 1.10
CA VAL A 563 22.51 -8.95 -0.04
C VAL A 563 21.15 -9.60 0.27
N GLY A 564 20.99 -10.16 1.47
CA GLY A 564 19.72 -10.77 1.88
C GLY A 564 18.59 -9.75 1.95
N GLU A 565 18.85 -8.59 2.55
CA GLU A 565 17.88 -7.50 2.66
C GLU A 565 17.56 -6.85 1.31
N PHE A 566 18.56 -6.75 0.41
CA PHE A 566 18.43 -6.22 -0.94
C PHE A 566 17.45 -7.06 -1.77
N SER A 567 17.51 -8.39 -1.67
CA SER A 567 16.60 -9.29 -2.38
C SER A 567 15.14 -9.01 -2.03
N ASP A 568 14.81 -8.93 -0.73
CA ASP A 568 13.46 -8.62 -0.26
C ASP A 568 13.00 -7.24 -0.77
N TRP A 569 13.88 -6.24 -0.71
CA TRP A 569 13.55 -4.89 -1.16
C TRP A 569 13.42 -4.75 -2.67
N ALA A 570 14.25 -5.46 -3.44
CA ALA A 570 14.14 -5.49 -4.89
C ALA A 570 12.78 -6.06 -5.32
N ALA A 571 12.30 -7.12 -4.64
CA ALA A 571 10.97 -7.66 -4.87
C ALA A 571 9.87 -6.64 -4.51
N VAL A 572 9.93 -6.02 -3.32
CA VAL A 572 8.95 -5.00 -2.89
C VAL A 572 8.90 -3.82 -3.87
N ILE A 573 10.06 -3.30 -4.29
CA ILE A 573 10.15 -2.20 -5.27
C ILE A 573 9.58 -2.66 -6.61
N GLY A 574 9.94 -3.85 -7.09
CA GLY A 574 9.44 -4.42 -8.34
C GLY A 574 7.91 -4.53 -8.37
N TRP A 575 7.29 -5.03 -7.30
CA TRP A 575 5.82 -5.12 -7.19
C TRP A 575 5.12 -3.76 -7.22
N ILE A 576 5.68 -2.75 -6.56
CA ILE A 576 5.10 -1.40 -6.55
C ILE A 576 5.28 -0.69 -7.89
N VAL A 577 6.45 -0.85 -8.53
CA VAL A 577 6.79 -0.20 -9.80
C VAL A 577 5.97 -0.78 -10.95
N HIS A 578 5.91 -2.11 -11.06
CA HIS A 578 5.20 -2.76 -12.15
C HIS A 578 3.68 -2.73 -11.95
N GLN A 579 3.19 -3.08 -10.75
CA GLN A 579 1.77 -3.34 -10.46
C GLN A 579 1.16 -4.31 -11.47
N GLY A 580 0.93 -5.55 -11.05
CA GLY A 580 0.48 -6.60 -11.96
C GLY A 580 -0.72 -6.18 -12.83
N PRO A 581 -0.84 -6.74 -14.05
CA PRO A 581 -1.92 -6.40 -14.96
C PRO A 581 -3.27 -6.65 -14.29
N VAL A 582 -4.24 -5.76 -14.52
CA VAL A 582 -5.64 -6.02 -14.15
C VAL A 582 -6.12 -7.14 -15.05
N SER A 583 -6.38 -8.31 -14.46
CA SER A 583 -7.02 -9.40 -15.20
C SER A 583 -8.44 -9.00 -15.57
N ASP A 584 -8.80 -9.14 -16.85
CA ASP A 584 -10.14 -8.87 -17.37
C ASP A 584 -11.24 -9.68 -16.64
N ASP A 585 -10.88 -10.78 -15.99
CA ASP A 585 -11.81 -11.68 -15.28
C ASP A 585 -12.39 -11.08 -13.99
N GLN A 586 -11.96 -9.89 -13.55
CA GLN A 586 -12.42 -9.28 -12.28
C GLN A 586 -13.62 -8.33 -12.41
N LEU A 587 -14.12 -8.10 -13.62
CA LEU A 587 -15.33 -7.30 -13.78
C LEU A 587 -16.54 -8.17 -13.45
N PRO A 588 -17.37 -7.77 -12.47
CA PRO A 588 -18.64 -8.44 -12.29
C PRO A 588 -19.42 -8.33 -13.61
N PRO A 589 -19.99 -9.44 -14.12
CA PRO A 589 -20.85 -9.36 -15.30
C PRO A 589 -22.01 -8.40 -15.01
N ASP A 590 -22.50 -7.69 -16.04
CA ASP A 590 -23.71 -6.86 -15.87
C ASP A 590 -24.85 -7.74 -15.37
N PRO A 591 -25.36 -7.50 -14.16
CA PRO A 591 -26.38 -8.36 -13.60
C PRO A 591 -27.73 -8.24 -14.31
N VAL A 592 -27.98 -7.18 -15.10
CA VAL A 592 -29.33 -6.88 -15.60
C VAL A 592 -29.37 -6.54 -17.09
N ASP A 593 -30.06 -7.38 -17.86
CA ASP A 593 -30.45 -7.09 -19.24
C ASP A 593 -31.66 -6.14 -19.29
N LEU A 594 -31.41 -4.87 -19.63
CA LEU A 594 -32.44 -3.83 -19.75
C LEU A 594 -33.51 -4.16 -20.79
N ALA A 595 -33.25 -5.02 -21.77
CA ALA A 595 -34.24 -5.40 -22.78
C ALA A 595 -35.31 -6.37 -22.23
N THR A 596 -34.97 -7.16 -21.22
CA THR A 596 -35.89 -8.16 -20.60
C THR A 596 -36.59 -7.63 -19.35
N MET A 597 -36.21 -6.44 -18.88
CA MET A 597 -36.78 -5.82 -17.68
C MET A 597 -38.24 -5.40 -17.90
N THR A 598 -39.14 -5.91 -17.05
CA THR A 598 -40.55 -5.51 -17.02
C THR A 598 -40.69 -4.03 -16.65
N ARG A 599 -41.42 -3.26 -17.46
CA ARG A 599 -41.65 -1.83 -17.24
C ARG A 599 -42.88 -1.31 -18.00
N PRO A 600 -43.56 -0.26 -17.49
CA PRO A 600 -44.60 0.44 -18.24
C PRO A 600 -43.97 1.29 -19.36
N TRP A 601 -44.77 1.73 -20.35
CA TRP A 601 -44.34 2.62 -21.42
C TRP A 601 -43.88 3.97 -20.90
N ALA A 602 -44.51 4.47 -19.84
CA ALA A 602 -44.11 5.70 -19.16
C ALA A 602 -42.72 5.63 -18.52
N PHE A 603 -42.15 4.43 -18.34
CA PHE A 603 -40.78 4.23 -17.90
C PHE A 603 -39.87 3.81 -19.06
N GLY A 604 -39.16 4.79 -19.62
CA GLY A 604 -38.12 4.53 -20.61
C GLY A 604 -36.79 4.28 -19.90
N VAL A 605 -36.09 3.22 -20.29
CA VAL A 605 -34.70 3.01 -19.89
C VAL A 605 -33.81 2.96 -21.13
N ALA A 606 -32.57 3.37 -20.95
CA ALA A 606 -31.56 3.30 -21.98
C ALA A 606 -30.19 3.02 -21.37
N GLU A 607 -29.32 2.37 -22.14
CA GLU A 607 -27.92 2.23 -21.78
C GLU A 607 -27.19 3.50 -22.21
N ALA A 608 -26.51 4.16 -21.29
CA ALA A 608 -25.72 5.33 -21.64
C ALA A 608 -24.46 4.88 -22.39
N VAL A 609 -24.15 5.55 -23.49
CA VAL A 609 -23.01 5.21 -24.34
C VAL A 609 -21.91 6.22 -24.11
N VAL A 610 -20.69 5.76 -23.86
CA VAL A 610 -19.48 6.59 -23.82
C VAL A 610 -18.64 6.25 -25.03
N ASP A 611 -18.29 7.26 -25.84
CA ASP A 611 -17.35 7.05 -26.94
C ASP A 611 -15.91 6.95 -26.41
N ASP A 612 -15.06 6.23 -27.14
CA ASP A 612 -13.66 5.99 -26.76
C ASP A 612 -12.86 7.29 -26.54
N GLN A 613 -13.20 8.36 -27.26
CA GLN A 613 -12.50 9.64 -27.15
C GLN A 613 -12.80 10.31 -25.81
N ARG A 614 -14.06 10.33 -25.38
CA ARG A 614 -14.48 10.85 -24.06
C ARG A 614 -13.95 10.00 -22.94
N LEU A 615 -14.00 8.67 -23.08
CA LEU A 615 -13.41 7.76 -22.11
C LEU A 615 -11.90 8.05 -21.95
N GLY A 616 -11.19 8.26 -23.07
CA GLY A 616 -9.78 8.68 -23.07
C GLY A 616 -9.55 10.03 -22.39
N HIS A 617 -10.41 11.03 -22.63
CA HIS A 617 -10.32 12.34 -21.97
C HIS A 617 -10.58 12.25 -20.45
N LEU A 618 -11.59 11.48 -20.03
CA LEU A 618 -11.91 11.23 -18.62
C LEU A 618 -10.76 10.49 -17.93
N ALA A 619 -10.22 9.44 -18.57
CA ALA A 619 -9.05 8.71 -18.09
C ALA A 619 -7.83 9.63 -17.97
N ALA A 620 -7.58 10.52 -18.92
CA ALA A 620 -6.49 11.51 -18.82
C ALA A 620 -6.71 12.54 -17.69
N ARG A 621 -7.96 12.91 -17.40
CA ARG A 621 -8.30 13.83 -16.31
C ARG A 621 -8.11 13.19 -14.94
N VAL A 622 -8.61 11.95 -14.78
CA VAL A 622 -8.44 11.14 -13.57
C VAL A 622 -6.97 10.75 -13.38
N GLY A 623 -6.31 10.33 -14.47
CA GLY A 623 -4.88 10.02 -14.53
C GLY A 623 -4.01 11.14 -13.99
N ARG A 624 -4.21 12.39 -14.45
CA ARG A 624 -3.50 13.57 -13.91
C ARG A 624 -3.67 13.80 -12.40
N ARG A 625 -4.80 13.36 -11.81
CA ARG A 625 -5.01 13.47 -10.36
C ARG A 625 -4.37 12.32 -9.59
N CYS A 626 -4.31 11.12 -10.17
CA CYS A 626 -3.79 9.92 -9.51
C CYS A 626 -2.28 9.74 -9.71
N LEU A 627 -1.76 10.08 -10.89
CA LEU A 627 -0.37 9.86 -11.32
C LEU A 627 0.47 11.14 -11.18
N ARG A 628 0.34 11.82 -10.04
CA ARG A 628 1.12 13.01 -9.72
C ARG A 628 2.57 12.64 -9.40
N PRO A 629 3.52 13.59 -9.49
CA PRO A 629 4.87 13.38 -8.97
C PRO A 629 4.88 12.70 -7.58
N GLY A 630 5.53 11.54 -7.47
CA GLY A 630 5.62 10.77 -6.22
C GLY A 630 4.44 9.84 -5.91
N TRP A 631 3.55 9.55 -6.87
CA TRP A 631 2.40 8.68 -6.66
C TRP A 631 2.77 7.23 -6.26
N LEU A 632 3.92 6.68 -6.69
CA LEU A 632 4.41 5.36 -6.26
C LEU A 632 4.81 5.38 -4.78
N SER A 633 5.42 6.47 -4.32
CA SER A 633 5.75 6.66 -2.91
C SER A 633 4.49 6.76 -2.04
N ALA A 634 3.47 7.47 -2.53
CA ALA A 634 2.17 7.57 -1.87
C ALA A 634 1.47 6.20 -1.81
N LEU A 635 1.47 5.46 -2.91
CA LEU A 635 0.91 4.11 -2.97
C LEU A 635 1.61 3.15 -2.01
N TYR A 636 2.95 3.11 -2.04
CA TYR A 636 3.72 2.29 -1.10
C TYR A 636 3.36 2.64 0.34
N THR A 637 3.28 3.93 0.69
CA THR A 637 3.01 4.36 2.07
C THR A 637 1.63 3.88 2.52
N ARG A 638 0.62 3.98 1.65
CA ARG A 638 -0.74 3.48 1.92
C ARG A 638 -0.76 1.95 2.08
N THR A 639 -0.18 1.23 1.14
CA THR A 639 -0.14 -0.25 1.18
C THR A 639 0.66 -0.75 2.36
N SER A 640 1.82 -0.15 2.65
CA SER A 640 2.65 -0.48 3.81
C SER A 640 1.91 -0.22 5.11
N SER A 641 1.27 0.94 5.28
CA SER A 641 0.47 1.26 6.48
C SER A 641 -0.69 0.28 6.69
N GLN A 642 -1.38 -0.13 5.62
CA GLN A 642 -2.44 -1.13 5.70
C GLN A 642 -1.91 -2.48 6.18
N VAL A 643 -0.79 -2.96 5.61
CA VAL A 643 -0.18 -4.23 6.04
C VAL A 643 0.40 -4.13 7.45
N MET A 644 1.03 -3.02 7.81
CA MET A 644 1.63 -2.86 9.14
C MET A 644 0.59 -2.81 10.24
N THR A 645 -0.57 -2.19 9.98
CA THR A 645 -1.74 -2.27 10.88
C THR A 645 -2.15 -3.73 11.12
N GLN A 646 -2.21 -4.54 10.07
CA GLN A 646 -2.55 -5.97 10.20
C GLN A 646 -1.47 -6.75 10.96
N VAL A 647 -0.19 -6.51 10.67
CA VAL A 647 0.93 -7.15 11.38
C VAL A 647 0.95 -6.77 12.85
N ALA A 648 0.66 -5.50 13.18
CA ALA A 648 0.54 -5.03 14.56
C ALA A 648 -0.59 -5.76 15.29
N PHE A 649 -1.75 -5.87 14.64
CA PHE A 649 -2.90 -6.62 15.15
C PHE A 649 -2.57 -8.10 15.37
N ASP A 650 -1.98 -8.78 14.38
CA ASP A 650 -1.62 -10.20 14.45
C ASP A 650 -0.59 -10.49 15.57
N ARG A 651 0.23 -9.50 15.92
CA ARG A 651 1.20 -9.58 17.02
C ARG A 651 0.62 -9.19 18.38
N GLY A 652 -0.63 -8.74 18.44
CA GLY A 652 -1.25 -8.23 19.67
C GLY A 652 -0.59 -6.95 20.18
N LEU A 653 -0.01 -6.14 19.29
CA LEU A 653 0.52 -4.83 19.66
C LEU A 653 -0.65 -3.89 19.95
N GLY A 654 -0.62 -3.20 21.10
CA GLY A 654 -1.63 -2.20 21.44
C GLY A 654 -1.52 -0.95 20.56
N PRO A 655 -2.54 -0.07 20.53
CA PRO A 655 -2.57 1.12 19.67
C PRO A 655 -1.48 2.17 20.00
N GLU A 656 -0.83 2.06 21.16
CA GLU A 656 0.30 2.91 21.56
C GLU A 656 1.67 2.33 21.17
N ALA A 657 1.73 1.05 20.80
CA ALA A 657 2.98 0.44 20.35
C ALA A 657 3.35 1.02 18.96
N PRO A 658 4.63 1.32 18.71
CA PRO A 658 5.04 1.77 17.39
C PRO A 658 4.75 0.68 16.36
N ASP A 659 4.19 1.08 15.22
CA ASP A 659 3.92 0.16 14.13
C ASP A 659 5.21 -0.55 13.69
N PRO A 660 5.14 -1.84 13.31
CA PRO A 660 6.25 -2.54 12.70
C PRO A 660 6.77 -1.76 11.49
N VAL A 661 8.09 -1.60 11.38
CA VAL A 661 8.74 -0.88 10.28
C VAL A 661 9.41 -1.89 9.34
N PRO A 662 8.97 -2.06 8.08
CA PRO A 662 9.54 -3.02 7.13
C PRO A 662 11.06 -2.90 6.93
N GLU A 663 11.59 -1.67 7.03
CA GLU A 663 13.01 -1.32 6.92
C GLU A 663 13.86 -1.98 8.01
N VAL A 664 13.29 -2.21 9.19
CA VAL A 664 14.01 -2.79 10.35
C VAL A 664 13.59 -4.23 10.61
N ASP A 665 12.34 -4.60 10.29
CA ASP A 665 11.75 -5.90 10.60
C ASP A 665 11.57 -6.79 9.37
N SER A 666 12.44 -7.80 9.23
CA SER A 666 12.39 -8.80 8.14
C SER A 666 11.07 -9.58 8.05
N THR A 667 10.33 -9.75 9.15
CA THR A 667 9.05 -10.47 9.15
C THR A 667 7.94 -9.56 8.63
N ALA A 668 7.94 -8.29 9.03
CA ALA A 668 7.04 -7.28 8.49
C ALA A 668 7.26 -7.07 6.98
N ARG A 669 8.52 -7.01 6.55
CA ARG A 669 8.90 -6.90 5.14
C ARG A 669 8.44 -8.09 4.29
N ARG A 670 8.67 -9.32 4.78
CA ARG A 670 8.20 -10.53 4.07
C ARG A 670 6.68 -10.60 4.00
N ARG A 671 5.96 -10.15 5.03
CA ARG A 671 4.50 -10.03 4.98
C ARG A 671 4.06 -8.99 3.95
N LEU A 672 4.68 -7.82 3.93
CA LEU A 672 4.44 -6.80 2.90
C LEU A 672 4.66 -7.36 1.50
N CYS A 673 5.78 -8.06 1.27
CA CYS A 673 6.06 -8.68 -0.02
C CYS A 673 4.98 -9.70 -0.42
N ALA A 674 4.51 -10.55 0.51
CA ALA A 674 3.45 -11.52 0.23
C ALA A 674 2.13 -10.84 -0.18
N GLU A 675 1.71 -9.80 0.55
CA GLU A 675 0.50 -9.05 0.22
C GLU A 675 0.59 -8.31 -1.13
N LEU A 676 1.80 -7.84 -1.47
CA LEU A 676 2.07 -7.24 -2.78
C LEU A 676 1.96 -8.27 -3.91
N VAL A 677 2.48 -9.49 -3.71
CA VAL A 677 2.29 -10.62 -4.64
C VAL A 677 0.81 -10.95 -4.81
N ASP A 678 0.03 -10.87 -3.74
CA ASP A 678 -1.42 -11.08 -3.76
C ASP A 678 -2.19 -9.89 -4.40
N GLY A 679 -1.51 -8.89 -4.94
CA GLY A 679 -2.11 -7.77 -5.68
C GLY A 679 -2.67 -6.64 -4.81
N LEU A 680 -2.26 -6.53 -3.55
CA LEU A 680 -2.76 -5.48 -2.64
C LEU A 680 -2.50 -4.07 -3.17
N ALA A 681 -1.31 -3.80 -3.70
CA ALA A 681 -0.98 -2.48 -4.25
C ALA A 681 -1.90 -2.09 -5.42
N LEU A 682 -2.18 -3.04 -6.33
CA LEU A 682 -3.10 -2.80 -7.43
C LEU A 682 -4.52 -2.48 -6.91
N ARG A 683 -5.03 -3.26 -5.95
CA ARG A 683 -6.34 -2.98 -5.32
C ARG A 683 -6.38 -1.60 -4.65
N SER A 684 -5.34 -1.25 -3.90
CA SER A 684 -5.22 0.07 -3.24
C SER A 684 -5.17 1.22 -4.25
N PHE A 685 -4.56 1.00 -5.42
CA PHE A 685 -4.49 2.00 -6.48
C PHE A 685 -5.82 2.11 -7.25
N THR A 686 -6.44 0.99 -7.63
CA THR A 686 -7.78 0.94 -8.23
C THR A 686 -8.82 1.63 -7.37
N ALA A 687 -8.81 1.41 -6.04
CA ALA A 687 -9.72 2.08 -5.12
C ALA A 687 -9.52 3.61 -5.10
N GLU A 688 -8.27 4.09 -5.20
CA GLU A 688 -7.99 5.53 -5.32
C GLU A 688 -8.46 6.09 -6.65
N ILE A 689 -8.22 5.39 -7.77
CA ILE A 689 -8.71 5.82 -9.08
C ILE A 689 -10.23 5.90 -9.08
N GLN A 690 -10.92 4.91 -8.49
CA GLN A 690 -12.38 4.92 -8.35
C GLN A 690 -12.85 6.11 -7.51
N ALA A 691 -12.23 6.38 -6.36
CA ALA A 691 -12.57 7.53 -5.51
C ALA A 691 -12.37 8.87 -6.25
N VAL A 692 -11.26 9.03 -6.98
CA VAL A 692 -10.99 10.22 -7.80
C VAL A 692 -11.96 10.31 -8.98
N THR A 693 -12.35 9.19 -9.57
CA THR A 693 -13.32 9.15 -10.67
C THR A 693 -14.68 9.62 -10.19
N VAL A 694 -15.18 9.11 -9.05
CA VAL A 694 -16.43 9.56 -8.41
C VAL A 694 -16.38 11.07 -8.15
N ASP A 695 -15.29 11.58 -7.57
CA ASP A 695 -15.12 13.02 -7.31
C ASP A 695 -15.09 13.85 -8.61
N GLN A 696 -14.46 13.34 -9.68
CA GLN A 696 -14.39 14.04 -10.96
C GLN A 696 -15.72 14.02 -11.73
N THR A 697 -16.48 12.92 -11.66
CA THR A 697 -17.76 12.80 -12.37
C THR A 697 -18.88 13.55 -11.64
N ALA A 698 -18.79 13.72 -10.31
CA ALA A 698 -19.79 14.34 -9.44
C ALA A 698 -20.28 15.76 -9.85
N GLY A 699 -19.57 16.46 -10.74
CA GLY A 699 -19.96 17.80 -11.22
C GLY A 699 -19.96 17.97 -12.74
N MET A 700 -19.81 16.88 -13.51
CA MET A 700 -19.80 16.96 -14.97
C MET A 700 -21.20 16.89 -15.54
N ALA A 701 -21.48 17.66 -16.60
CA ALA A 701 -22.73 17.55 -17.32
C ALA A 701 -22.85 16.15 -17.97
N LEU A 702 -24.05 15.60 -18.03
CA LEU A 702 -24.29 14.30 -18.67
C LEU A 702 -23.84 14.25 -20.13
N SER A 703 -23.95 15.36 -20.85
CA SER A 703 -23.48 15.48 -22.23
C SER A 703 -21.96 15.43 -22.36
N ASP A 704 -21.21 15.71 -21.30
CA ASP A 704 -19.75 15.60 -21.27
C ASP A 704 -19.32 14.16 -20.95
N LEU A 705 -20.12 13.45 -20.14
CA LEU A 705 -19.90 12.06 -19.77
C LEU A 705 -20.30 11.11 -20.91
N PHE A 706 -21.49 11.28 -21.48
CA PHE A 706 -22.12 10.31 -22.38
C PHE A 706 -22.37 10.91 -23.77
N SER A 707 -21.97 10.18 -24.81
CA SER A 707 -22.18 10.58 -26.22
C SER A 707 -23.63 10.45 -26.66
N GLY A 708 -24.38 9.57 -25.99
CA GLY A 708 -25.81 9.40 -26.16
C GLY A 708 -26.33 8.32 -25.22
N VAL A 709 -27.52 7.84 -25.52
CA VAL A 709 -28.11 6.68 -24.88
C VAL A 709 -28.68 5.76 -25.95
N GLN A 710 -28.63 4.46 -25.70
CA GLN A 710 -29.17 3.41 -26.55
C GLN A 710 -30.36 2.76 -25.84
N PRO A 711 -31.60 3.17 -26.18
CA PRO A 711 -32.78 2.48 -25.67
C PRO A 711 -32.83 1.04 -26.21
N PRO A 712 -33.41 0.08 -25.46
CA PRO A 712 -33.56 -1.29 -25.94
C PRO A 712 -34.28 -1.33 -27.29
N ALA A 713 -33.65 -1.97 -28.28
CA ALA A 713 -34.14 -2.08 -29.67
C ALA A 713 -34.28 -0.77 -30.47
N ALA A 714 -33.64 0.33 -30.05
CA ALA A 714 -33.64 1.60 -30.78
C ALA A 714 -32.22 2.05 -31.16
N SER A 715 -32.13 3.02 -32.09
CA SER A 715 -30.88 3.71 -32.40
C SER A 715 -30.48 4.64 -31.26
N SER A 716 -29.17 4.90 -31.14
CA SER A 716 -28.64 5.88 -30.19
C SER A 716 -29.30 7.26 -30.41
N ILE A 717 -29.69 7.91 -29.32
CA ILE A 717 -30.21 9.27 -29.30
C ILE A 717 -29.43 10.11 -28.28
N PRO A 718 -29.40 11.45 -28.39
CA PRO A 718 -28.77 12.29 -27.39
C PRO A 718 -29.39 12.09 -25.99
N ILE A 719 -28.56 12.04 -24.94
CA ILE A 719 -29.02 11.83 -23.56
C ILE A 719 -29.98 12.93 -23.10
N ALA A 720 -29.74 14.18 -23.52
CA ALA A 720 -30.62 15.30 -23.23
C ALA A 720 -32.00 15.09 -23.83
N ASP A 721 -32.10 14.73 -25.12
CA ASP A 721 -33.38 14.47 -25.78
C ASP A 721 -34.15 13.32 -25.12
N PHE A 722 -33.44 12.29 -24.66
CA PHE A 722 -34.05 11.16 -23.94
C PHE A 722 -34.64 11.57 -22.59
N LEU A 723 -33.95 12.40 -21.81
CA LEU A 723 -34.41 12.89 -20.51
C LEU A 723 -35.49 13.97 -20.66
N ASP A 724 -35.33 14.89 -21.61
CA ASP A 724 -36.25 16.01 -21.90
C ASP A 724 -37.61 15.54 -22.41
N ALA A 725 -37.71 14.30 -22.92
CA ALA A 725 -38.98 13.69 -23.29
C ALA A 725 -39.99 13.74 -22.13
N VAL A 726 -39.53 13.65 -20.88
CA VAL A 726 -40.37 13.72 -19.66
C VAL A 726 -40.78 15.17 -19.35
N GLY A 727 -39.89 16.13 -19.59
CA GLY A 727 -40.11 17.55 -19.28
C GLY A 727 -41.01 18.32 -20.25
N GLY A 728 -41.42 17.72 -21.37
CA GLY A 728 -42.16 18.41 -22.43
C GLY A 728 -43.35 19.25 -21.93
N GLY A 729 -43.31 20.57 -22.16
CA GLY A 729 -44.30 21.56 -21.72
C GLY A 729 -45.63 21.56 -22.47
N GLY A 730 -46.20 20.39 -22.77
CA GLY A 730 -47.59 20.31 -23.22
C GLY A 730 -48.53 20.57 -22.05
N GLU A 731 -49.60 21.35 -22.26
CA GLU A 731 -50.74 21.36 -21.35
C GLU A 731 -51.24 19.93 -21.21
N SER A 732 -51.06 19.34 -20.02
CA SER A 732 -51.60 18.03 -19.70
C SER A 732 -52.91 18.23 -18.93
N SER A 733 -53.94 17.54 -19.38
CA SER A 733 -55.18 17.37 -18.62
C SER A 733 -55.36 15.90 -18.29
N PHE A 734 -56.04 15.63 -17.17
CA PHE A 734 -56.54 14.28 -16.90
C PHE A 734 -57.70 13.94 -17.86
N ASN A 735 -57.88 12.65 -18.17
CA ASN A 735 -58.91 12.24 -19.12
C ASN A 735 -60.30 12.59 -18.56
N ARG A 736 -61.17 13.15 -19.42
CA ARG A 736 -62.58 13.43 -19.11
C ARG A 736 -63.31 12.20 -18.56
N ARG A 737 -62.94 10.98 -18.96
CA ARG A 737 -63.54 9.72 -18.48
C ARG A 737 -63.40 9.49 -16.96
N LEU A 738 -62.47 10.17 -16.30
CA LEU A 738 -62.26 10.06 -14.86
C LEU A 738 -63.27 10.86 -14.04
N TRP A 739 -64.09 11.71 -14.67
CA TRP A 739 -64.98 12.66 -13.99
C TRP A 739 -66.45 12.29 -14.19
N THR A 740 -67.26 12.42 -13.13
CA THR A 740 -68.72 12.20 -13.24
C THR A 740 -69.35 13.22 -14.19
N ALA A 741 -70.39 12.83 -14.92
CA ALA A 741 -71.13 13.78 -15.77
C ALA A 741 -71.68 14.98 -14.96
N GLU A 742 -72.00 14.76 -13.68
CA GLU A 742 -72.51 15.78 -12.75
C GLU A 742 -71.43 16.77 -12.29
N SER A 743 -70.16 16.36 -12.22
CA SER A 743 -69.04 17.23 -11.82
C SER A 743 -68.71 18.33 -12.85
N GLY A 744 -69.27 18.25 -14.06
CA GLY A 744 -69.07 19.26 -15.10
C GLY A 744 -67.70 19.26 -15.78
N PHE A 745 -66.92 18.17 -15.64
CA PHE A 745 -65.53 18.06 -16.12
C PHE A 745 -64.67 19.25 -15.66
N PRO A 746 -64.36 19.34 -14.36
CA PRO A 746 -63.58 20.46 -13.86
C PRO A 746 -62.23 20.53 -14.58
N ASP A 747 -61.84 21.74 -15.00
CA ASP A 747 -60.47 22.05 -15.41
C ASP A 747 -59.59 22.02 -14.15
N VAL A 748 -59.32 20.82 -13.64
CA VAL A 748 -58.50 20.66 -12.46
C VAL A 748 -57.06 20.95 -12.87
N PRO A 749 -56.42 21.96 -12.26
CA PRO A 749 -55.06 22.29 -12.59
C PRO A 749 -54.17 21.08 -12.31
N VAL A 750 -53.41 20.70 -13.33
CA VAL A 750 -52.37 19.68 -13.20
C VAL A 750 -51.09 20.40 -12.80
N VAL A 751 -50.52 20.01 -11.67
CA VAL A 751 -49.25 20.50 -11.18
C VAL A 751 -48.18 19.48 -11.57
N PRO A 752 -47.37 19.73 -12.61
CA PRO A 752 -46.24 18.88 -12.92
C PRO A 752 -45.13 19.16 -11.91
N VAL A 753 -44.70 18.14 -11.20
CA VAL A 753 -43.49 18.16 -10.40
C VAL A 753 -42.46 17.30 -11.15
N THR A 754 -41.34 17.91 -11.51
CA THR A 754 -40.29 17.25 -12.28
C THR A 754 -39.00 17.23 -11.46
N TRP A 755 -38.42 16.05 -11.36
CA TRP A 755 -37.10 15.81 -10.78
C TRP A 755 -36.17 15.38 -11.87
N THR A 756 -35.04 16.05 -11.98
CA THR A 756 -33.95 15.63 -12.85
C THR A 756 -32.74 15.43 -11.97
N SER A 757 -32.38 14.18 -11.70
CA SER A 757 -31.07 13.86 -11.12
C SER A 757 -30.11 13.64 -12.28
N ALA A 758 -29.74 14.74 -12.92
CA ALA A 758 -28.55 14.79 -13.75
C ALA A 758 -27.38 15.22 -12.88
N LEU A 759 -26.22 14.59 -13.05
CA LEU A 759 -24.94 15.15 -12.64
C LEU A 759 -24.88 16.58 -13.24
N ALA A 760 -24.92 17.57 -12.36
CA ALA A 760 -24.92 19.01 -12.63
C ALA A 760 -26.07 19.53 -13.54
N ASP A 761 -27.15 20.04 -12.93
CA ASP A 761 -27.87 21.17 -13.53
C ASP A 761 -27.20 22.48 -13.07
N PRO A 762 -26.45 23.18 -13.95
CA PRO A 762 -25.83 24.47 -13.62
C PRO A 762 -26.86 25.61 -13.43
N ARG A 763 -28.17 25.37 -13.60
CA ARG A 763 -29.22 26.35 -13.31
C ARG A 763 -29.77 26.27 -11.88
N ALA A 764 -29.32 25.32 -11.07
CA ALA A 764 -29.58 25.34 -9.64
C ALA A 764 -28.67 26.38 -8.96
N ASP A 765 -29.01 27.66 -9.10
CA ASP A 765 -28.32 28.80 -8.47
C ASP A 765 -28.41 28.82 -6.92
N GLU A 766 -28.90 27.75 -6.27
CA GLU A 766 -28.97 27.62 -4.81
C GLU A 766 -28.58 26.20 -4.33
N GLY A 767 -27.28 25.89 -4.33
CA GLY A 767 -26.62 25.17 -3.23
C GLY A 767 -27.06 23.75 -2.83
N GLY A 768 -27.56 22.90 -3.75
CA GLY A 768 -27.82 21.49 -3.45
C GLY A 768 -26.65 20.55 -3.81
N PRO A 769 -26.19 19.65 -2.91
CA PRO A 769 -25.16 18.67 -3.25
C PRO A 769 -25.69 17.61 -4.24
N VAL A 770 -24.86 17.26 -5.23
CA VAL A 770 -25.08 16.13 -6.13
C VAL A 770 -24.76 14.84 -5.37
N TRP A 771 -25.75 13.95 -5.26
CA TRP A 771 -25.58 12.66 -4.58
C TRP A 771 -25.21 11.59 -5.60
N LEU A 772 -23.91 11.28 -5.70
CA LEU A 772 -23.48 9.96 -6.15
C LEU A 772 -23.58 9.03 -4.95
N CYS A 773 -24.35 7.95 -5.06
CA CYS A 773 -24.34 6.90 -4.04
C CYS A 773 -22.94 6.27 -4.03
N PRO A 774 -22.17 6.34 -2.92
CA PRO A 774 -20.77 5.89 -2.89
C PRO A 774 -20.58 4.40 -3.20
N ASP A 775 -21.63 3.60 -3.03
CA ASP A 775 -21.59 2.14 -3.21
C ASP A 775 -22.01 1.67 -4.61
N GLU A 776 -22.46 2.55 -5.50
CA GLU A 776 -22.99 2.12 -6.80
C GLU A 776 -21.94 2.23 -7.92
N LYS A 777 -21.55 1.07 -8.45
CA LYS A 777 -20.81 0.91 -9.73
C LYS A 777 -21.63 1.36 -10.97
N THR A 778 -22.79 1.93 -10.75
CA THR A 778 -23.77 2.25 -11.76
C THR A 778 -24.02 3.74 -11.71
N ILE A 779 -23.81 4.41 -12.85
CA ILE A 779 -24.21 5.80 -12.98
C ILE A 779 -25.58 5.82 -13.63
N THR A 780 -26.56 6.32 -12.89
CA THR A 780 -27.94 6.46 -13.36
C THR A 780 -28.25 7.94 -13.50
N ALA A 781 -28.43 8.39 -14.74
CA ALA A 781 -29.06 9.68 -15.03
C ALA A 781 -30.58 9.49 -15.09
N LEU A 782 -31.32 10.30 -14.37
CA LEU A 782 -32.75 10.09 -14.21
C LEU A 782 -33.54 11.40 -14.37
N ALA A 783 -34.64 11.32 -15.11
CA ALA A 783 -35.70 12.32 -15.14
C ALA A 783 -37.02 11.67 -14.75
N VAL A 784 -37.66 12.18 -13.71
CA VAL A 784 -38.96 11.76 -13.22
C VAL A 784 -39.91 12.94 -13.31
N ARG A 785 -41.11 12.72 -13.83
CA ARG A 785 -42.20 13.69 -13.74
C ARG A 785 -43.40 13.02 -13.13
N VAL A 786 -43.95 13.67 -12.12
CA VAL A 786 -45.22 13.32 -11.53
C VAL A 786 -46.17 14.46 -11.80
N GLU A 787 -47.28 14.15 -12.43
CA GLU A 787 -48.39 15.08 -12.60
C GLU A 787 -49.42 14.78 -11.52
N VAL A 788 -49.68 15.75 -10.66
CA VAL A 788 -50.69 15.65 -9.61
C VAL A 788 -51.81 16.65 -9.85
N SER A 789 -53.05 16.25 -9.61
CA SER A 789 -54.16 17.20 -9.57
C SER A 789 -54.17 17.99 -8.26
N ALA A 790 -54.89 19.11 -8.20
CA ALA A 790 -55.37 19.59 -6.91
C ALA A 790 -56.23 18.50 -6.23
N PRO A 791 -56.27 18.44 -4.88
CA PRO A 791 -57.15 17.51 -4.18
C PRO A 791 -58.60 17.77 -4.56
N VAL A 792 -59.28 16.73 -5.08
CA VAL A 792 -60.70 16.74 -5.44
C VAL A 792 -61.50 15.88 -4.48
N ARG A 793 -62.81 16.10 -4.42
CA ARG A 793 -63.67 15.24 -3.61
C ARG A 793 -63.81 13.89 -4.29
N TRP A 794 -63.81 12.82 -3.48
CA TRP A 794 -63.98 11.48 -4.01
C TRP A 794 -65.25 11.32 -4.86
N SER A 795 -66.34 11.94 -4.41
CA SER A 795 -67.64 11.97 -5.11
C SER A 795 -67.62 12.60 -6.52
N GLU A 796 -66.56 13.33 -6.90
CA GLU A 796 -66.43 13.97 -8.22
C GLU A 796 -65.86 13.05 -9.32
N LEU A 797 -65.32 11.88 -8.97
CA LEU A 797 -64.66 10.95 -9.90
C LEU A 797 -65.62 9.87 -10.47
N ALA A 798 -65.70 9.76 -11.80
CA ALA A 798 -66.57 8.81 -12.51
C ALA A 798 -66.15 7.35 -12.42
N VAL A 799 -64.86 7.08 -12.21
CA VAL A 799 -64.33 5.71 -12.15
C VAL A 799 -65.02 4.89 -11.06
N PHE A 800 -65.80 5.54 -10.18
CA PHE A 800 -66.31 4.96 -8.94
C PHE A 800 -67.82 5.16 -8.71
N ARG A 801 -68.60 5.61 -9.73
CA ARG A 801 -70.06 5.78 -9.61
C ARG A 801 -70.82 4.94 -10.63
N GLN A 802 -71.13 3.69 -10.27
CA GLN A 802 -72.46 3.15 -10.56
C GLN A 802 -73.26 3.27 -9.28
N GLU A 803 -74.07 4.32 -9.15
CA GLU A 803 -75.41 4.00 -8.70
C GLU A 803 -75.85 2.88 -9.63
N LYS A 804 -76.10 1.69 -9.09
CA LYS A 804 -77.16 0.86 -9.64
C LYS A 804 -78.32 1.83 -9.78
N ALA A 805 -78.45 2.41 -10.96
CA ALA A 805 -79.75 2.74 -11.45
C ALA A 805 -80.39 1.35 -11.48
N ASP A 806 -81.04 0.99 -10.38
CA ASP A 806 -82.30 0.30 -10.43
C ASP A 806 -83.21 1.21 -11.27
N VAL A 807 -82.90 1.33 -12.57
CA VAL A 807 -83.91 1.45 -13.57
C VAL A 807 -84.62 0.12 -13.41
N GLU A 808 -85.64 0.12 -12.55
CA GLU A 808 -86.83 -0.65 -12.85
C GLU A 808 -87.11 -0.32 -14.31
N VAL A 809 -86.60 -1.18 -15.20
CA VAL A 809 -87.12 -1.27 -16.54
C VAL A 809 -88.54 -1.72 -16.28
N GLU A 810 -89.47 -0.76 -16.16
CA GLU A 810 -90.89 -1.05 -16.24
C GLU A 810 -91.00 -2.01 -17.43
N PRO A 811 -91.48 -3.25 -17.21
CA PRO A 811 -91.58 -4.21 -18.29
C PRO A 811 -92.38 -3.51 -19.39
N PHE A 812 -91.72 -3.32 -20.54
CA PHE A 812 -92.32 -2.75 -21.73
C PHE A 812 -93.66 -3.43 -21.94
N ASP A 813 -94.76 -2.69 -21.71
CA ASP A 813 -96.12 -3.15 -21.98
C ASP A 813 -96.29 -3.15 -23.51
N PRO A 814 -96.29 -4.32 -24.17
CA PRO A 814 -96.39 -4.37 -25.62
C PRO A 814 -97.79 -3.97 -26.12
N ASP A 815 -98.77 -3.73 -25.25
CA ASP A 815 -100.15 -3.38 -25.61
C ASP A 815 -100.46 -1.87 -25.48
N GLY A 816 -99.48 -1.04 -25.14
CA GLY A 816 -99.62 0.43 -25.08
C GLY A 816 -99.75 1.08 -26.46
N GLY A 817 -100.96 1.08 -27.01
CA GLY A 817 -101.30 1.69 -28.30
C GLY A 817 -100.97 3.18 -28.40
N ILE A 818 -100.47 3.57 -29.57
CA ILE A 818 -100.18 4.95 -29.99
C ILE A 818 -101.45 5.80 -29.89
N GLY A 819 -101.39 6.87 -29.08
CA GLY A 819 -102.36 7.95 -29.00
C GLY A 819 -101.66 9.30 -28.90
#